data_AF-A0A821G699-F1
#
_entry.id   AF-A0A821G699-F1
#
_cell.length_a   1.000
_cell.length_b   1.000
_cell.length_c   1.000
_cell.angle_alpha   90.00
_cell.angle_beta   90.00
_cell.angle_gamma   90.00
#
_symmetry.space_group_name_H-M   'P 1'
#
loop_
_entity.id
_entity.type
_entity.pdbx_description
1 polymer ?
#
loop_
_entity_poly.entity_id
_entity_poly.type
_entity_poly.pdbx_seq_one_letter_code
_entity_poly.pdbx_strand_id
1 'polypeptide(L)'
;MTSTSLSTSSQVVNQREQRLRQLISKCYLRIGSWQHEMFGMADDIILSEIMKNYEHAWTYDDSNYKAWNAYAVLNYDAVSYFKQRIQELSRSSQPQQTPPSPSTLTVDAAISPTRQPQSPPSQQQQIPPPPPPLLPSLPPQQQQQSLDASNEAYRLLTQKMIHCTIPAVKGLFKSIVLSKAKHCLQNTLRLLTLWFEYGQYREVYDAITEGNKTVPVEVWLHVLPQLIARIDSPRPLVHQLIRHLLIDVGRQHPQALIYPLVVASKSVVREREVAANRVLNNMREHSHTLVQQALVVSEELIRISILWHEKWHEGLEEASRQYFGDRSIAGMIETLEPLHAAIERGSTTLNERTFLDSYSTDLTQAHECIRRYQRTKDQRELHQAWDLYHQVFKRIHAQLPNITSLELDYVSPRLATHCRDLELAVPGTYEPHKPPITIRNVQSHITVITSKQRPRKITKILWHKSSSAEIWLDRRSNYTRSLAVMSMVGYILGLGDRHPSNLMLDRASGKVVHIDFGDCFEVAMTREKFPEKIPFRLTRMLRKAMEVTGIDGTFRMTCEHVMDVLRKNRDSLMAVLEAFVHDPLLNWRLLENNTNEQNTVISTISNRSPQTSQQQQQQPHYQPHLSTVNEEDNEHESTIGGTTQQQQQQQQNVQYLATQPGRTIRAVEIMNRVREKLTGSDFHRDQPVDIPTQVELLIKQATSHENLCQSYIGWCPFW
;
A
#
# COMPACT_ATOMS: atom_id res chain seq x y z
N MET A 1 28.45 -67.60 -1.97
CA MET A 1 27.05 -67.13 -1.82
C MET A 1 26.76 -66.48 -0.46
N THR A 2 27.77 -66.16 0.36
CA THR A 2 27.59 -65.61 1.73
C THR A 2 27.80 -64.10 1.85
N SER A 3 28.21 -63.39 0.78
CA SER A 3 28.40 -61.93 0.79
C SER A 3 27.13 -61.14 0.49
N THR A 4 26.13 -61.74 -0.16
CA THR A 4 24.86 -61.08 -0.54
C THR A 4 23.82 -61.05 0.59
N SER A 5 23.93 -61.91 1.61
CA SER A 5 22.97 -61.96 2.73
C SER A 5 23.23 -60.90 3.81
N LEU A 6 24.50 -60.58 4.06
CA LEU A 6 24.94 -59.53 4.99
C LEU A 6 24.62 -58.10 4.50
N SER A 7 24.59 -57.87 3.19
CA SER A 7 24.17 -56.59 2.61
C SER A 7 22.66 -56.35 2.78
N THR A 8 21.84 -57.40 2.70
CA THR A 8 20.39 -57.30 2.94
C THR A 8 20.04 -57.08 4.40
N SER A 9 20.73 -57.72 5.35
CA SER A 9 20.46 -57.52 6.78
C SER A 9 20.85 -56.11 7.25
N SER A 10 21.99 -55.59 6.80
CA SER A 10 22.42 -54.22 7.07
C SER A 10 21.49 -53.17 6.44
N GLN A 11 21.00 -53.38 5.22
CA GLN A 11 20.01 -52.49 4.59
C GLN A 11 18.67 -52.48 5.35
N VAL A 12 18.19 -53.62 5.85
CA VAL A 12 16.94 -53.71 6.62
C VAL A 12 17.09 -53.03 7.99
N VAL A 13 18.23 -53.18 8.66
CA VAL A 13 18.54 -52.48 9.93
C VAL A 13 18.56 -50.96 9.70
N ASN A 14 19.19 -50.50 8.62
CA ASN A 14 19.26 -49.08 8.27
C ASN A 14 17.87 -48.48 7.98
N GLN A 15 17.00 -49.23 7.27
CA GLN A 15 15.61 -48.82 7.05
C GLN A 15 14.78 -48.75 8.34
N ARG A 16 15.00 -49.68 9.27
CA ARG A 16 14.29 -49.68 10.57
C ARG A 16 14.72 -48.49 11.43
N GLU A 17 16.01 -48.18 11.47
CA GLU A 17 16.54 -47.01 12.18
C GLU A 17 15.99 -45.71 11.57
N GLN A 18 15.98 -45.60 10.23
CA GLN A 18 15.42 -44.45 9.54
C GLN A 18 13.92 -44.25 9.86
N ARG A 19 13.12 -45.31 9.87
CA ARG A 19 11.69 -45.24 10.26
C ARG A 19 11.51 -44.80 11.71
N LEU A 20 12.37 -45.27 12.61
CA LEU A 20 12.33 -44.87 14.01
C LEU A 20 12.65 -43.37 14.16
N ARG A 21 13.69 -42.87 13.49
CA ARG A 21 14.03 -41.44 13.46
C ARG A 21 12.86 -40.58 12.94
N GLN A 22 12.21 -41.00 11.86
CA GLN A 22 11.01 -40.33 11.33
C GLN A 22 9.83 -40.34 12.31
N LEU A 23 9.65 -41.42 13.07
CA LEU A 23 8.62 -41.49 14.10
C LEU A 23 8.95 -40.54 15.28
N ILE A 24 10.20 -40.55 15.74
CA ILE A 24 10.67 -39.64 16.80
C ILE A 24 10.48 -38.18 16.39
N SER A 25 10.83 -37.83 15.14
CA SER A 25 10.57 -36.50 14.56
C SER A 25 9.09 -36.11 14.68
N LYS A 26 8.17 -37.02 14.33
CA LYS A 26 6.72 -36.78 14.43
C LYS A 26 6.24 -36.64 15.88
N CYS A 27 6.82 -37.40 16.80
CA CYS A 27 6.50 -37.29 18.23
C CYS A 27 6.88 -35.91 18.77
N TYR A 28 8.12 -35.46 18.52
CA TYR A 28 8.57 -34.13 18.93
C TYR A 28 7.74 -33.01 18.29
N LEU A 29 7.40 -33.14 17.00
CA LEU A 29 6.51 -32.20 16.33
C LEU A 29 5.13 -32.10 17.00
N ARG A 30 4.56 -33.25 17.42
CA ARG A 30 3.27 -33.27 18.14
C ARG A 30 3.36 -32.71 19.55
N ILE A 31 4.42 -33.04 20.29
CA ILE A 31 4.66 -32.51 21.63
C ILE A 31 4.74 -30.98 21.58
N GLY A 32 5.55 -30.42 20.68
CA GLY A 32 5.65 -28.98 20.50
C GLY A 32 4.31 -28.33 20.09
N SER A 33 3.55 -28.97 19.20
CA SER A 33 2.22 -28.49 18.78
C SER A 33 1.24 -28.41 19.95
N TRP A 34 1.18 -29.45 20.78
CA TRP A 34 0.30 -29.48 21.94
C TRP A 34 0.72 -28.49 23.01
N GLN A 35 2.03 -28.40 23.30
CA GLN A 35 2.53 -27.40 24.25
C GLN A 35 2.21 -25.97 23.78
N HIS A 36 2.40 -25.68 22.49
CA HIS A 36 2.06 -24.37 21.94
C HIS A 36 0.56 -24.07 22.02
N GLU A 37 -0.31 -25.04 21.72
CA GLU A 37 -1.77 -24.89 21.85
C GLU A 37 -2.23 -24.71 23.31
N MET A 38 -1.55 -25.35 24.27
CA MET A 38 -1.92 -25.30 25.69
C MET A 38 -1.42 -24.04 26.40
N PHE A 39 -0.17 -23.62 26.15
CA PHE A 39 0.52 -22.59 26.92
C PHE A 39 0.76 -21.28 26.15
N GLY A 40 0.64 -21.30 24.82
CA GLY A 40 0.91 -20.14 23.97
C GLY A 40 2.38 -19.69 24.02
N MET A 41 2.60 -18.37 23.95
CA MET A 41 3.94 -17.74 23.92
C MET A 41 4.23 -16.82 25.12
N ALA A 42 3.41 -16.89 26.18
CA ALA A 42 3.50 -15.93 27.29
C ALA A 42 4.69 -16.16 28.23
N ASP A 43 5.20 -17.39 28.28
CA ASP A 43 6.30 -17.79 29.17
C ASP A 43 7.57 -18.09 28.36
N ASP A 44 8.64 -17.35 28.64
CA ASP A 44 9.95 -17.46 27.96
C ASP A 44 10.59 -18.86 28.12
N ILE A 45 10.36 -19.53 29.25
CA ILE A 45 10.91 -20.86 29.55
C ILE A 45 10.19 -21.90 28.70
N ILE A 46 8.85 -21.85 28.71
CA ILE A 46 8.03 -22.77 27.91
C ILE A 46 8.29 -22.54 26.41
N LEU A 47 8.40 -21.29 25.97
CA LEU A 47 8.73 -20.98 24.57
C LEU A 47 10.07 -21.59 24.15
N SER A 48 11.08 -21.52 25.00
CA SER A 48 12.40 -22.13 24.77
C SER A 48 12.30 -23.66 24.67
N GLU A 49 11.46 -24.29 25.50
CA GLU A 49 11.21 -25.73 25.44
C GLU A 49 10.51 -26.14 24.14
N ILE A 50 9.47 -25.40 23.72
CA ILE A 50 8.77 -25.65 22.45
C ILE A 50 9.73 -25.51 21.27
N MET A 51 10.56 -24.46 21.26
CA MET A 51 11.58 -24.26 20.23
C MET A 51 12.54 -25.44 20.15
N LYS A 52 13.01 -25.93 21.30
CA LYS A 52 13.88 -27.10 21.39
C LYS A 52 13.19 -28.38 20.92
N ASN A 53 11.91 -28.57 21.22
CA ASN A 53 11.14 -29.71 20.72
C ASN A 53 11.00 -29.68 19.20
N TYR A 54 10.74 -28.52 18.59
CA TYR A 54 10.75 -28.41 17.13
C TYR A 54 12.15 -28.55 16.52
N GLU A 55 13.19 -28.11 17.22
CA GLU A 55 14.58 -28.34 16.82
C GLU A 55 14.91 -29.83 16.78
N HIS A 56 14.53 -30.56 17.82
CA HIS A 56 14.61 -32.02 17.84
C HIS A 56 13.81 -32.64 16.68
N ALA A 57 12.61 -32.13 16.38
CA ALA A 57 11.80 -32.66 15.30
C ALA A 57 12.51 -32.63 13.93
N TRP A 58 13.18 -31.54 13.55
CA TRP A 58 13.88 -31.48 12.26
C TRP A 58 15.28 -32.12 12.30
N THR A 59 15.97 -32.12 13.44
CA THR A 59 17.28 -32.80 13.55
C THR A 59 17.16 -34.32 13.40
N TYR A 60 16.05 -34.93 13.84
CA TYR A 60 15.78 -36.35 13.62
C TYR A 60 15.31 -36.66 12.19
N ASP A 61 14.71 -35.71 11.46
CA ASP A 61 14.29 -35.87 10.06
C ASP A 61 14.42 -34.55 9.28
N ASP A 62 15.60 -34.32 8.69
CA ASP A 62 15.91 -33.11 7.93
C ASP A 62 15.05 -32.94 6.66
N SER A 63 14.48 -34.04 6.15
CA SER A 63 13.61 -34.02 4.97
C SER A 63 12.17 -33.61 5.28
N ASN A 64 11.81 -33.52 6.56
CA ASN A 64 10.45 -33.24 6.99
C ASN A 64 10.13 -31.73 6.93
N TYR A 65 9.48 -31.33 5.83
CA TYR A 65 8.94 -29.98 5.65
C TYR A 65 8.17 -29.47 6.88
N LYS A 66 7.31 -30.29 7.50
CA LYS A 66 6.45 -29.84 8.60
C LYS A 66 7.25 -29.49 9.85
N ALA A 67 8.34 -30.20 10.11
CA ALA A 67 9.22 -29.93 11.24
C ALA A 67 9.97 -28.60 11.04
N TRP A 68 10.59 -28.42 9.87
CA TRP A 68 11.24 -27.17 9.50
C TRP A 68 10.29 -25.98 9.51
N ASN A 69 9.10 -26.15 8.93
CA ASN A 69 8.09 -25.09 8.91
C ASN A 69 7.59 -24.73 10.31
N ALA A 70 7.31 -25.71 11.18
CA ALA A 70 6.87 -25.42 12.55
C ALA A 70 7.96 -24.68 13.35
N TYR A 71 9.21 -25.12 13.23
CA TYR A 71 10.36 -24.46 13.85
C TYR A 71 10.53 -23.01 13.36
N ALA A 72 10.47 -22.82 12.04
CA ALA A 72 10.63 -21.51 11.41
C ALA A 72 9.52 -20.53 11.80
N VAL A 73 8.27 -21.00 11.77
CA VAL A 73 7.10 -20.17 12.09
C VAL A 73 7.08 -19.81 13.57
N LEU A 74 7.42 -20.72 14.49
CA LEU A 74 7.53 -20.38 15.91
C LEU A 74 8.59 -19.32 16.17
N ASN A 75 9.76 -19.44 15.54
CA ASN A 75 10.80 -18.41 15.67
C ASN A 75 10.37 -17.07 15.07
N TYR A 76 9.66 -17.08 13.93
CA TYR A 76 9.07 -15.88 13.33
C TYR A 76 8.03 -15.22 14.27
N ASP A 77 7.15 -16.01 14.86
CA ASP A 77 6.13 -15.53 15.80
C ASP A 77 6.79 -14.98 17.09
N ALA A 78 7.86 -15.62 17.57
CA ALA A 78 8.65 -15.16 18.70
C ALA A 78 9.32 -13.80 18.44
N VAL A 79 9.82 -13.54 17.22
CA VAL A 79 10.35 -12.21 16.84
C VAL A 79 9.27 -11.14 16.99
N SER A 80 8.06 -11.42 16.50
CA SER A 80 6.91 -10.51 16.62
C SER A 80 6.50 -10.29 18.08
N TYR A 81 6.52 -11.35 18.89
CA TYR A 81 6.23 -11.31 20.33
C TYR A 81 7.24 -10.43 21.09
N PHE A 82 8.55 -10.63 20.90
CA PHE A 82 9.57 -9.82 21.55
C PHE A 82 9.52 -8.35 21.08
N LYS A 83 9.26 -8.11 19.79
CA LYS A 83 9.06 -6.77 19.25
C LYS A 83 7.90 -6.04 19.94
N GLN A 84 6.78 -6.73 20.18
CA GLN A 84 5.64 -6.15 20.88
C GLN A 84 6.00 -5.77 22.34
N ARG A 85 6.70 -6.64 23.07
CA ARG A 85 7.16 -6.34 24.45
C ARG A 85 8.14 -5.17 24.50
N ILE A 86 9.03 -5.06 23.51
CA ILE A 86 9.94 -3.90 23.38
C ILE A 86 9.14 -2.60 23.20
N GLN A 87 8.09 -2.62 22.39
CA GLN A 87 7.21 -1.45 22.20
C GLN A 87 6.43 -1.10 23.46
N GLU A 88 5.93 -2.08 24.19
CA GLU A 88 5.23 -1.89 25.47
C GLU A 88 6.14 -1.27 26.53
N LEU A 89 7.38 -1.77 26.67
CA LEU A 89 8.39 -1.20 27.56
C LEU A 89 8.71 0.25 27.18
N SER A 90 8.84 0.53 25.89
CA SER A 90 9.10 1.88 25.38
C SER A 90 7.95 2.85 25.69
N ARG A 91 6.69 2.37 25.64
CA ARG A 91 5.51 3.16 26.01
C ARG A 91 5.41 3.39 27.53
N SER A 92 5.73 2.38 28.34
CA SER A 92 5.71 2.49 29.80
C SER A 92 6.78 3.43 30.37
N SER A 93 7.80 3.76 29.57
CA SER A 93 8.91 4.65 29.96
C SER A 93 8.65 6.13 29.62
N GLN A 94 7.52 6.49 28.99
CA GLN A 94 7.13 7.89 28.79
C GLN A 94 6.34 8.43 29.99
N PRO A 95 6.65 9.62 30.53
CA PRO A 95 5.91 10.19 31.65
C PRO A 95 4.45 10.46 31.25
N GLN A 96 3.50 10.00 32.07
CA GLN A 96 2.09 10.36 31.95
C GLN A 96 1.96 11.89 31.92
N GLN A 97 1.61 12.47 30.77
CA GLN A 97 1.02 13.79 30.74
C GLN A 97 -0.35 13.68 31.41
N THR A 98 -0.49 14.30 32.57
CA THR A 98 -1.78 14.54 33.21
C THR A 98 -2.72 15.20 32.19
N PRO A 99 -4.00 14.79 32.09
CA PRO A 99 -4.96 15.46 31.22
C PRO A 99 -5.04 16.94 31.62
N PRO A 100 -5.15 17.88 30.66
CA PRO A 100 -5.32 19.28 30.98
C PRO A 100 -6.63 19.45 31.76
N SER A 101 -6.55 20.13 32.90
CA SER A 101 -7.72 20.57 33.67
C SER A 101 -8.74 21.25 32.73
N PRO A 102 -10.05 20.99 32.88
CA PRO A 102 -11.05 21.58 32.01
C PRO A 102 -11.00 23.10 32.17
N SER A 103 -10.56 23.78 31.10
CA SER A 103 -10.66 25.22 30.99
C SER A 103 -12.14 25.56 30.85
N THR A 104 -12.67 26.29 31.83
CA THR A 104 -14.05 26.77 31.89
C THR A 104 -14.40 27.53 30.62
N LEU A 105 -15.18 26.90 29.74
CA LEU A 105 -15.87 27.58 28.64
C LEU A 105 -17.03 28.37 29.26
N THR A 106 -16.83 29.67 29.44
CA THR A 106 -17.90 30.63 29.67
C THR A 106 -18.80 30.67 28.44
N VAL A 107 -20.06 30.29 28.62
CA VAL A 107 -21.14 30.40 27.63
C VAL A 107 -21.74 31.80 27.73
N ASP A 108 -21.88 32.47 26.58
CA ASP A 108 -22.64 33.71 26.43
C ASP A 108 -24.11 33.51 26.86
N ALA A 109 -24.60 34.39 27.74
CA ALA A 109 -26.03 34.55 27.99
C ALA A 109 -26.39 36.04 27.99
N ALA A 110 -27.49 36.33 27.31
CA ALA A 110 -27.95 37.63 26.86
C ALA A 110 -28.57 38.51 27.97
N ILE A 111 -28.57 39.83 27.68
CA ILE A 111 -29.59 40.85 28.04
C ILE A 111 -29.81 41.16 29.55
N SER A 112 -29.32 42.37 29.91
CA SER A 112 -29.77 43.46 30.83
C SER A 112 -31.01 43.29 31.77
N PRO A 113 -31.24 44.15 32.81
CA PRO A 113 -30.58 45.44 33.09
C PRO A 113 -30.28 45.78 34.59
N THR A 114 -29.55 46.91 34.73
CA THR A 114 -29.68 47.98 35.76
C THR A 114 -28.89 47.98 37.08
N ARG A 115 -28.20 49.13 37.25
CA ARG A 115 -27.85 49.93 38.46
C ARG A 115 -26.63 49.55 39.32
N GLN A 116 -25.50 50.18 38.97
CA GLN A 116 -24.81 51.29 39.66
C GLN A 116 -24.69 51.32 41.21
N PRO A 117 -23.64 51.99 41.75
CA PRO A 117 -22.59 51.35 42.55
C PRO A 117 -22.49 51.91 43.97
N GLN A 118 -21.90 51.19 44.93
CA GLN A 118 -21.20 51.83 46.07
C GLN A 118 -20.03 50.98 46.60
N SER A 119 -19.02 51.74 47.03
CA SER A 119 -17.66 51.42 47.46
C SER A 119 -17.57 50.70 48.82
N PRO A 120 -16.38 50.20 49.22
CA PRO A 120 -16.17 49.24 50.31
C PRO A 120 -15.93 49.97 51.67
N PRO A 121 -15.89 49.29 52.84
CA PRO A 121 -14.63 48.65 53.26
C PRO A 121 -14.73 47.46 54.26
N SER A 122 -13.57 46.82 54.48
CA SER A 122 -13.11 46.19 55.73
C SER A 122 -13.61 44.80 56.17
N GLN A 123 -12.70 43.83 56.00
CA GLN A 123 -12.25 42.80 56.95
C GLN A 123 -13.30 41.93 57.68
N GLN A 124 -13.32 40.63 57.34
CA GLN A 124 -13.29 39.57 58.35
C GLN A 124 -12.77 38.24 57.77
N GLN A 125 -12.01 37.56 58.62
CA GLN A 125 -11.24 36.33 58.41
C GLN A 125 -12.11 35.13 58.06
N GLN A 126 -11.65 34.29 57.12
CA GLN A 126 -11.89 32.85 57.16
C GLN A 126 -10.65 32.10 56.64
N ILE A 127 -10.11 31.27 57.52
CA ILE A 127 -8.92 30.43 57.34
C ILE A 127 -9.31 29.21 56.48
N PRO A 128 -8.58 28.89 55.39
CA PRO A 128 -8.77 27.64 54.64
C PRO A 128 -8.05 26.44 55.32
N PRO A 129 -8.57 25.21 55.18
CA PRO A 129 -8.03 24.00 55.82
C PRO A 129 -6.70 23.54 55.18
N PRO A 130 -5.89 22.73 55.90
CA PRO A 130 -4.53 22.40 55.49
C PRO A 130 -4.49 21.43 54.28
N PRO A 131 -3.41 21.49 53.47
CA PRO A 131 -3.25 20.62 52.30
C PRO A 131 -2.98 19.15 52.70
N PRO A 132 -3.37 18.18 51.84
CA PRO A 132 -3.11 16.76 52.07
C PRO A 132 -1.61 16.45 52.04
N PRO A 133 -1.15 15.40 52.77
CA PRO A 133 0.27 15.10 52.90
C PRO A 133 0.88 14.66 51.57
N LEU A 134 2.00 15.30 51.22
CA LEU A 134 2.88 14.91 50.13
C LEU A 134 3.36 13.47 50.35
N LEU A 135 2.97 12.56 49.46
CA LEU A 135 3.64 11.26 49.33
C LEU A 135 5.13 11.52 49.01
N PRO A 136 6.08 10.89 49.69
CA PRO A 136 7.49 11.11 49.44
C PRO A 136 7.83 10.63 48.02
N SER A 137 8.34 11.54 47.20
CA SER A 137 9.03 11.23 45.95
C SER A 137 10.13 10.20 46.22
N LEU A 138 10.13 9.10 45.46
CA LEU A 138 11.14 8.04 45.55
C LEU A 138 12.56 8.65 45.50
N PRO A 139 13.50 8.21 46.36
CA PRO A 139 14.86 8.75 46.39
C PRO A 139 15.58 8.61 45.03
N PRO A 140 16.52 9.52 44.69
CA PRO A 140 17.19 9.57 43.37
C PRO A 140 17.82 8.24 42.94
N GLN A 141 18.28 7.43 43.89
CA GLN A 141 18.88 6.12 43.65
C GLN A 141 17.88 5.09 43.08
N GLN A 142 16.59 5.17 43.43
CA GLN A 142 15.55 4.27 42.92
C GLN A 142 15.03 4.69 41.54
N GLN A 143 15.10 5.98 41.19
CA GLN A 143 14.84 6.44 39.82
C GLN A 143 15.98 6.05 38.87
N GLN A 144 17.23 6.11 39.33
CA GLN A 144 18.39 5.70 38.52
C GLN A 144 18.42 4.17 38.32
N GLN A 145 18.17 3.37 39.37
CA GLN A 145 18.06 1.91 39.26
C GLN A 145 16.90 1.43 38.38
N SER A 146 15.76 2.14 38.36
CA SER A 146 14.62 1.77 37.50
C SER A 146 14.88 2.10 36.02
N LEU A 147 15.61 3.17 35.73
CA LEU A 147 16.08 3.51 34.37
C LEU A 147 17.14 2.51 33.88
N ASP A 148 18.08 2.12 34.74
CA ASP A 148 19.12 1.13 34.39
C ASP A 148 18.52 -0.27 34.16
N ALA A 149 17.56 -0.70 34.99
CA ALA A 149 16.84 -1.96 34.80
C ALA A 149 15.96 -1.97 33.52
N SER A 150 15.33 -0.84 33.18
CA SER A 150 14.56 -0.70 31.93
C SER A 150 15.48 -0.78 30.69
N ASN A 151 16.65 -0.14 30.75
CA ASN A 151 17.66 -0.20 29.70
C ASN A 151 18.25 -1.61 29.52
N GLU A 152 18.47 -2.34 30.61
CA GLU A 152 18.92 -3.74 30.58
C GLU A 152 17.84 -4.66 29.99
N ALA A 153 16.59 -4.52 30.40
CA ALA A 153 15.46 -5.28 29.87
C ALA A 153 15.28 -5.05 28.35
N TYR A 154 15.41 -3.80 27.90
CA TYR A 154 15.37 -3.45 26.48
C TYR A 154 16.49 -4.13 25.68
N ARG A 155 17.72 -4.11 26.19
CA ARG A 155 18.88 -4.78 25.57
C ARG A 155 18.67 -6.29 25.48
N LEU A 156 18.24 -6.92 26.57
CA LEU A 156 17.98 -8.36 26.63
C LEU A 156 16.91 -8.79 25.62
N LEU A 157 15.80 -8.07 25.53
CA LEU A 157 14.73 -8.38 24.58
C LEU A 157 15.18 -8.18 23.13
N THR A 158 15.97 -7.14 22.86
CA THR A 158 16.54 -6.92 21.53
C THR A 158 17.47 -8.06 21.14
N GLN A 159 18.30 -8.54 22.07
CA GLN A 159 19.16 -9.69 21.85
C GLN A 159 18.36 -10.97 21.60
N LYS A 160 17.31 -11.23 22.39
CA LYS A 160 16.40 -12.37 22.17
C LYS A 160 15.72 -12.31 20.79
N MET A 161 15.26 -11.13 20.39
CA MET A 161 14.65 -10.91 19.08
C MET A 161 15.62 -11.24 17.94
N ILE A 162 16.86 -10.75 17.98
CA ILE A 162 17.89 -11.05 16.97
C ILE A 162 18.23 -12.54 16.97
N HIS A 163 18.38 -13.14 18.16
CA HIS A 163 18.67 -14.57 18.32
C HIS A 163 17.58 -15.46 17.71
N CYS A 164 16.30 -15.09 17.77
CA CYS A 164 15.22 -15.81 17.10
C CYS A 164 15.12 -15.52 15.59
N THR A 165 15.60 -14.37 15.13
CA THR A 165 15.50 -13.96 13.72
C THR A 165 16.33 -14.87 12.81
N ILE A 166 17.56 -15.21 13.19
CA ILE A 166 18.45 -16.03 12.36
C ILE A 166 17.90 -17.45 12.18
N PRO A 167 17.49 -18.19 13.23
CA PRO A 167 16.83 -19.47 13.10
C PRO A 167 15.52 -19.40 12.28
N ALA A 168 14.73 -18.34 12.44
CA ALA A 168 13.53 -18.14 11.61
C ALA A 168 13.89 -18.06 10.13
N VAL A 169 14.87 -17.24 9.75
CA VAL A 169 15.33 -17.09 8.37
C VAL A 169 15.85 -18.41 7.81
N LYS A 170 16.77 -19.08 8.51
CA LYS A 170 17.34 -20.37 8.07
C LYS A 170 16.26 -21.45 7.93
N GLY A 171 15.37 -21.54 8.91
CA GLY A 171 14.24 -22.47 8.88
C GLY A 171 13.27 -22.18 7.74
N LEU A 172 12.97 -20.91 7.47
CA LEU A 172 12.10 -20.51 6.36
C LEU A 172 12.71 -20.91 5.01
N PHE A 173 14.00 -20.62 4.77
CA PHE A 173 14.70 -21.05 3.55
C PHE A 173 14.61 -22.56 3.36
N LYS A 174 14.95 -23.35 4.39
CA LYS A 174 14.88 -24.81 4.31
C LYS A 174 13.45 -25.30 4.10
N SER A 175 12.47 -24.69 4.76
CA SER A 175 11.06 -25.02 4.56
C SER A 175 10.59 -24.72 3.13
N ILE A 176 11.07 -23.64 2.51
CA ILE A 176 10.76 -23.25 1.12
C ILE A 176 11.31 -24.28 0.15
N VAL A 177 12.58 -24.68 0.32
CA VAL A 177 13.24 -25.70 -0.52
C VAL A 177 12.52 -27.05 -0.43
N LEU A 178 12.03 -27.42 0.74
CA LEU A 178 11.29 -28.68 0.96
C LEU A 178 9.79 -28.56 0.63
N SER A 179 9.29 -27.35 0.36
CA SER A 179 7.86 -27.08 0.26
C SER A 179 7.26 -27.58 -1.05
N LYS A 180 5.96 -27.90 -1.02
CA LYS A 180 5.13 -27.96 -2.22
C LYS A 180 4.53 -26.58 -2.47
N ALA A 181 4.26 -26.24 -3.74
CA ALA A 181 3.84 -24.91 -4.21
C ALA A 181 2.87 -24.12 -3.30
N LYS A 182 1.87 -24.79 -2.68
CA LYS A 182 0.86 -24.16 -1.81
C LYS A 182 1.42 -23.43 -0.58
N HIS A 183 2.47 -23.96 0.06
CA HIS A 183 3.03 -23.33 1.27
C HIS A 183 4.27 -22.49 0.99
N CYS A 184 4.83 -22.62 -0.22
CA CYS A 184 6.00 -21.89 -0.66
C CYS A 184 5.77 -20.37 -0.59
N LEU A 185 4.65 -19.88 -1.13
CA LEU A 185 4.34 -18.45 -1.14
C LEU A 185 4.23 -17.88 0.27
N GLN A 186 3.52 -18.57 1.17
CA GLN A 186 3.34 -18.12 2.56
C GLN A 186 4.67 -17.93 3.28
N ASN A 187 5.56 -18.92 3.17
CA ASN A 187 6.87 -18.86 3.82
C ASN A 187 7.80 -17.85 3.15
N THR A 188 7.70 -17.69 1.83
CA THR A 188 8.44 -16.66 1.08
C THR A 188 8.03 -15.27 1.54
N LEU A 189 6.74 -15.01 1.74
CA LEU A 189 6.26 -13.72 2.25
C LEU A 189 6.75 -13.42 3.67
N ARG A 190 6.70 -14.41 4.58
CA ARG A 190 7.27 -14.29 5.94
C ARG A 190 8.76 -13.98 5.89
N LEU A 191 9.49 -14.64 4.98
CA LEU A 191 10.91 -14.40 4.77
C LEU A 191 11.16 -12.96 4.28
N LEU A 192 10.35 -12.44 3.35
CA LEU A 192 10.44 -11.05 2.91
C LEU A 192 10.17 -10.06 4.05
N THR A 193 9.21 -10.34 4.93
CA THR A 193 8.96 -9.51 6.12
C THR A 193 10.21 -9.44 6.99
N LEU A 194 10.81 -10.58 7.34
CA LEU A 194 12.04 -10.59 8.13
C LEU A 194 13.21 -9.92 7.41
N TRP A 195 13.35 -10.13 6.11
CA TRP A 195 14.41 -9.54 5.31
C TRP A 195 14.28 -8.02 5.25
N PHE A 196 13.12 -7.48 4.89
CA PHE A 196 12.96 -6.03 4.77
C PHE A 196 13.08 -5.33 6.12
N GLU A 197 12.61 -5.97 7.20
CA GLU A 197 12.65 -5.37 8.53
C GLU A 197 14.01 -5.51 9.24
N TYR A 198 14.66 -6.67 9.15
CA TYR A 198 15.86 -7.01 9.92
C TYR A 198 17.11 -7.28 9.06
N GLY A 199 17.02 -7.26 7.73
CA GLY A 199 18.16 -7.51 6.83
C GLY A 199 19.26 -6.45 6.87
N GLN A 200 19.08 -5.37 7.64
CA GLN A 200 20.13 -4.40 7.94
C GLN A 200 21.13 -4.90 9.01
N TYR A 201 20.78 -5.91 9.80
CA TYR A 201 21.68 -6.51 10.77
C TYR A 201 22.60 -7.49 10.06
N ARG A 202 23.91 -7.41 10.35
CA ARG A 202 24.95 -8.14 9.60
C ARG A 202 24.73 -9.66 9.61
N GLU A 203 24.42 -10.23 10.76
CA GLU A 203 24.19 -11.66 10.93
C GLU A 203 22.99 -12.16 10.11
N VAL A 204 21.94 -11.34 10.03
CA VAL A 204 20.73 -11.63 9.23
C VAL A 204 21.04 -11.49 7.74
N TYR A 205 21.79 -10.45 7.34
CA TYR A 205 22.24 -10.26 5.96
C TYR A 205 23.06 -11.46 5.46
N ASP A 206 23.99 -11.96 6.28
CA ASP A 206 24.85 -13.09 5.93
C ASP A 206 24.00 -14.37 5.79
N ALA A 207 23.05 -14.61 6.71
CA ALA A 207 22.12 -15.73 6.63
C ALA A 207 21.19 -15.67 5.39
N ILE A 208 20.72 -14.48 5.00
CA ILE A 208 19.91 -14.30 3.78
C ILE A 208 20.76 -14.51 2.52
N THR A 209 22.00 -14.02 2.52
CA THR A 209 22.91 -14.18 1.38
C THR A 209 23.23 -15.66 1.13
N GLU A 210 23.43 -16.43 2.20
CA GLU A 210 23.62 -17.88 2.12
C GLU A 210 22.33 -18.58 1.66
N GLY A 211 21.20 -18.25 2.29
CA GLY A 211 19.89 -18.84 1.96
C GLY A 211 19.43 -18.59 0.53
N ASN A 212 19.67 -17.40 -0.01
CA ASN A 212 19.31 -17.04 -1.40
C ASN A 212 19.99 -17.96 -2.44
N LYS A 213 21.17 -18.51 -2.14
CA LYS A 213 21.88 -19.45 -3.03
C LYS A 213 21.24 -20.84 -3.04
N THR A 214 20.43 -21.17 -2.05
CA THR A 214 19.83 -22.51 -1.88
C THR A 214 18.43 -22.62 -2.49
N VAL A 215 17.73 -21.49 -2.67
CA VAL A 215 16.35 -21.47 -3.17
C VAL A 215 16.32 -21.33 -4.69
N PRO A 216 15.54 -22.15 -5.40
CA PRO A 216 15.34 -22.00 -6.84
C PRO A 216 14.80 -20.61 -7.22
N VAL A 217 15.27 -20.06 -8.34
CA VAL A 217 14.94 -18.69 -8.74
C VAL A 217 13.44 -18.51 -9.00
N GLU A 218 12.76 -19.57 -9.42
CA GLU A 218 11.34 -19.64 -9.72
C GLU A 218 10.46 -19.26 -8.52
N VAL A 219 10.92 -19.52 -7.29
CA VAL A 219 10.19 -19.18 -6.07
C VAL A 219 10.00 -17.66 -5.96
N TRP A 220 11.01 -16.88 -6.36
CA TRP A 220 10.99 -15.43 -6.27
C TRP A 220 10.06 -14.79 -7.28
N LEU A 221 9.71 -15.49 -8.37
CA LEU A 221 8.78 -15.00 -9.39
C LEU A 221 7.40 -14.66 -8.82
N HIS A 222 6.95 -15.42 -7.81
CA HIS A 222 5.67 -15.19 -7.14
C HIS A 222 5.64 -13.94 -6.26
N VAL A 223 6.81 -13.41 -5.87
CA VAL A 223 6.94 -12.24 -4.99
C VAL A 223 7.68 -11.07 -5.63
N LEU A 224 7.82 -11.08 -6.96
CA LEU A 224 8.41 -9.98 -7.72
C LEU A 224 7.74 -8.63 -7.44
N PRO A 225 6.40 -8.51 -7.36
CA PRO A 225 5.77 -7.23 -7.03
C PRO A 225 6.25 -6.67 -5.68
N GLN A 226 6.41 -7.53 -4.66
CA GLN A 226 6.87 -7.16 -3.33
C GLN A 226 8.34 -6.72 -3.33
N LEU A 227 9.20 -7.40 -4.11
CA LEU A 227 10.61 -7.04 -4.28
C LEU A 227 10.78 -5.70 -5.02
N ILE A 228 10.05 -5.51 -6.13
CA ILE A 228 10.09 -4.28 -6.93
C ILE A 228 9.52 -3.09 -6.16
N ALA A 229 8.49 -3.29 -5.34
CA ALA A 229 7.95 -2.26 -4.47
C ALA A 229 9.02 -1.66 -3.52
N ARG A 230 10.06 -2.42 -3.17
CA ARG A 230 11.16 -2.02 -2.28
C ARG A 230 12.51 -1.82 -2.98
N ILE A 231 12.52 -1.72 -4.32
CA ILE A 231 13.77 -1.60 -5.09
C ILE A 231 14.59 -0.35 -4.69
N ASP A 232 13.91 0.69 -4.22
CA ASP A 232 14.43 1.97 -3.72
C ASP A 232 14.55 2.05 -2.19
N SER A 233 14.71 0.90 -1.51
CA SER A 233 14.88 0.88 -0.06
C SER A 233 16.04 1.80 0.40
N PRO A 234 15.83 2.66 1.42
CA PRO A 234 16.87 3.53 1.95
C PRO A 234 17.94 2.77 2.75
N ARG A 235 17.70 1.49 3.08
CA ARG A 235 18.62 0.64 3.86
C ARG A 235 19.65 0.01 2.90
N PRO A 236 20.95 0.38 2.95
CA PRO A 236 21.92 -0.02 1.93
C PRO A 236 22.09 -1.53 1.78
N LEU A 237 22.16 -2.26 2.90
CA LEU A 237 22.31 -3.72 2.91
C LEU A 237 21.08 -4.44 2.33
N VAL A 238 19.87 -3.96 2.64
CA VAL A 238 18.62 -4.52 2.10
C VAL A 238 18.53 -4.25 0.60
N HIS A 239 18.79 -3.00 0.18
CA HIS A 239 18.84 -2.62 -1.23
C HIS A 239 19.83 -3.47 -2.03
N GLN A 240 21.02 -3.72 -1.48
CA GLN A 240 22.03 -4.56 -2.10
C GLN A 240 21.55 -6.00 -2.29
N LEU A 241 20.91 -6.61 -1.29
CA LEU A 241 20.34 -7.95 -1.41
C LEU A 241 19.26 -8.01 -2.51
N ILE A 242 18.37 -7.01 -2.57
CA ILE A 242 17.28 -6.98 -3.55
C ILE A 242 17.87 -6.89 -4.95
N ARG A 243 18.83 -5.98 -5.13
CA ARG A 243 19.51 -5.78 -6.41
C ARG A 243 20.20 -7.06 -6.90
N HIS A 244 20.95 -7.75 -6.03
CA HIS A 244 21.61 -9.00 -6.43
C HIS A 244 20.60 -10.07 -6.81
N LEU A 245 19.52 -10.24 -6.03
CA LEU A 245 18.47 -11.20 -6.33
C LEU A 245 17.77 -10.89 -7.67
N LEU A 246 17.42 -9.62 -7.93
CA LEU A 246 16.76 -9.22 -9.17
C LEU A 246 17.67 -9.39 -10.39
N ILE A 247 18.98 -9.20 -10.25
CA ILE A 247 19.96 -9.50 -11.31
C ILE A 247 19.98 -11.00 -11.60
N ASP A 248 20.01 -11.85 -10.56
CA ASP A 248 20.01 -13.31 -10.74
C ASP A 248 18.69 -13.81 -11.37
N VAL A 249 17.55 -13.24 -10.95
CA VAL A 249 16.24 -13.48 -11.58
C VAL A 249 16.25 -13.03 -13.04
N GLY A 250 16.79 -11.84 -13.33
CA GLY A 250 16.87 -11.29 -14.68
C GLY A 250 17.68 -12.16 -15.64
N ARG A 251 18.75 -12.82 -15.16
CA ARG A 251 19.57 -13.73 -15.95
C ARG A 251 18.83 -15.02 -16.35
N GLN A 252 18.02 -15.57 -15.46
CA GLN A 252 17.34 -16.87 -15.70
C GLN A 252 15.93 -16.71 -16.28
N HIS A 253 15.19 -15.70 -15.81
CA HIS A 253 13.79 -15.45 -16.17
C HIS A 253 13.55 -13.98 -16.59
N PRO A 254 14.24 -13.46 -17.62
CA PRO A 254 14.15 -12.04 -18.00
C PRO A 254 12.72 -11.59 -18.37
N GLN A 255 11.92 -12.50 -18.94
CA GLN A 255 10.52 -12.24 -19.33
C GLN A 255 9.60 -11.95 -18.13
N ALA A 256 9.87 -12.54 -16.96
CA ALA A 256 9.08 -12.27 -15.76
C ALA A 256 9.36 -10.87 -15.19
N LEU A 257 10.60 -10.39 -15.37
CA LEU A 257 11.11 -9.19 -14.73
C LEU A 257 10.97 -7.94 -15.60
N ILE A 258 10.88 -8.10 -16.92
CA ILE A 258 10.91 -6.99 -17.87
C ILE A 258 9.77 -5.99 -17.68
N TYR A 259 8.52 -6.44 -17.56
CA TYR A 259 7.38 -5.52 -17.41
C TYR A 259 7.42 -4.74 -16.09
N PRO A 260 7.59 -5.38 -14.90
CA PRO A 260 7.73 -4.65 -13.65
C PRO A 260 8.89 -3.64 -13.66
N LEU A 261 10.05 -4.00 -14.22
CA LEU A 261 11.20 -3.09 -14.28
C LEU A 261 10.98 -1.91 -15.22
N VAL A 262 10.38 -2.12 -16.40
CA VAL A 262 10.09 -1.03 -17.35
C VAL A 262 9.09 -0.03 -16.77
N VAL A 263 8.14 -0.50 -15.95
CA VAL A 263 7.25 0.39 -15.19
C VAL A 263 8.04 1.16 -14.12
N ALA A 264 8.88 0.46 -13.34
CA ALA A 264 9.69 1.10 -12.30
C ALA A 264 10.72 2.09 -12.86
N SER A 265 11.25 1.88 -14.06
CA SER A 265 12.22 2.78 -14.72
C SER A 265 11.62 4.08 -15.23
N LYS A 266 10.28 4.18 -15.27
CA LYS A 266 9.52 5.40 -15.63
C LYS A 266 8.91 6.08 -14.39
N SER A 267 9.34 5.68 -13.20
CA SER A 267 8.88 6.24 -11.92
C SER A 267 9.22 7.73 -11.79
N VAL A 268 8.31 8.50 -11.20
CA VAL A 268 8.56 9.91 -10.82
C VAL A 268 9.53 10.05 -9.64
N VAL A 269 9.66 9.00 -8.82
CA VAL A 269 10.64 8.92 -7.73
C VAL A 269 12.00 8.54 -8.31
N ARG A 270 12.99 9.43 -8.17
CA ARG A 270 14.31 9.33 -8.81
C ARG A 270 15.11 8.12 -8.33
N GLU A 271 15.08 7.81 -7.04
CA GLU A 271 15.82 6.68 -6.45
C GLU A 271 15.34 5.36 -7.05
N ARG A 272 14.02 5.22 -7.24
CA ARG A 272 13.38 4.07 -7.88
C ARG A 272 13.72 3.97 -9.34
N GLU A 273 13.65 5.08 -10.06
CA GLU A 273 14.03 5.17 -11.48
C GLU A 273 15.48 4.71 -11.69
N VAL A 274 16.42 5.24 -10.90
CA VAL A 274 17.84 4.91 -10.97
C VAL A 274 18.10 3.45 -10.62
N ALA A 275 17.47 2.93 -9.56
CA ALA A 275 17.62 1.54 -9.14
C ALA A 275 17.09 0.56 -10.21
N ALA A 276 15.92 0.84 -10.79
CA ALA A 276 15.34 0.03 -11.86
C ALA A 276 16.18 0.06 -13.14
N ASN A 277 16.63 1.25 -13.56
CA ASN A 277 17.51 1.40 -14.73
C ASN A 277 18.85 0.67 -14.54
N ARG A 278 19.39 0.62 -13.32
CA ARG A 278 20.60 -0.15 -13.04
C ARG A 278 20.41 -1.66 -13.25
N VAL A 279 19.28 -2.22 -12.83
CA VAL A 279 18.95 -3.64 -13.08
C VAL A 279 18.69 -3.88 -14.57
N LEU A 280 17.94 -3.01 -15.24
CA LEU A 280 17.72 -3.09 -16.70
C LEU A 280 19.03 -3.04 -17.49
N ASN A 281 19.97 -2.17 -17.10
CA ASN A 281 21.27 -2.07 -17.74
C ASN A 281 22.09 -3.35 -17.62
N ASN A 282 22.06 -4.02 -16.46
CA ASN A 282 22.70 -5.33 -16.34
C ASN A 282 21.98 -6.39 -17.20
N MET A 283 20.64 -6.33 -17.27
CA MET A 283 19.85 -7.25 -18.09
C MET A 283 20.11 -7.06 -19.60
N ARG A 284 20.52 -5.87 -20.03
CA ARG A 284 20.94 -5.59 -21.41
C ARG A 284 22.21 -6.35 -21.81
N GLU A 285 23.07 -6.74 -20.87
CA GLU A 285 24.30 -7.49 -21.18
C GLU A 285 24.02 -8.86 -21.81
N HIS A 286 22.91 -9.51 -21.42
CA HIS A 286 22.53 -10.84 -21.92
C HIS A 286 21.22 -10.87 -22.71
N SER A 287 20.33 -9.88 -22.52
CA SER A 287 19.00 -9.83 -23.14
C SER A 287 18.70 -8.45 -23.74
N HIS A 288 19.67 -7.86 -24.46
CA HIS A 288 19.56 -6.55 -25.08
C HIS A 288 18.29 -6.37 -25.93
N THR A 289 18.04 -7.29 -26.86
CA THR A 289 16.90 -7.24 -27.80
C THR A 289 15.57 -7.21 -27.06
N LEU A 290 15.39 -8.12 -26.10
CA LEU A 290 14.18 -8.19 -25.26
C LEU A 290 13.94 -6.88 -24.49
N VAL A 291 14.98 -6.32 -23.88
CA VAL A 291 14.87 -5.05 -23.14
C VAL A 291 14.46 -3.91 -24.08
N GLN A 292 15.10 -3.80 -25.24
CA GLN A 292 14.79 -2.76 -26.22
C GLN A 292 13.35 -2.89 -26.75
N GLN A 293 12.93 -4.11 -27.09
CA GLN A 293 11.57 -4.41 -27.52
C GLN A 293 10.54 -3.98 -26.46
N ALA A 294 10.75 -4.33 -25.20
CA ALA A 294 9.82 -4.00 -24.12
C ALA A 294 9.72 -2.49 -23.84
N LEU A 295 10.84 -1.75 -23.93
CA LEU A 295 10.83 -0.30 -23.79
C LEU A 295 9.97 0.36 -24.88
N VAL A 296 10.18 -0.04 -26.14
CA VAL A 296 9.38 0.47 -27.28
C VAL A 296 7.90 0.11 -27.12
N VAL A 297 7.59 -1.16 -26.83
CA VAL A 297 6.20 -1.61 -26.64
C VAL A 297 5.55 -0.84 -25.49
N SER A 298 6.23 -0.66 -24.36
CA SER A 298 5.69 0.08 -23.22
C SER A 298 5.43 1.56 -23.54
N GLU A 299 6.36 2.25 -24.20
CA GLU A 299 6.18 3.66 -24.60
C GLU A 299 4.97 3.84 -25.52
N GLU A 300 4.85 2.97 -26.52
CA GLU A 300 3.79 3.09 -27.51
C GLU A 300 2.44 2.63 -26.95
N LEU A 301 2.39 1.64 -26.05
CA LEU A 301 1.17 1.28 -25.31
C LEU A 301 0.69 2.45 -24.44
N ILE A 302 1.59 3.17 -23.76
CA ILE A 302 1.23 4.38 -23.00
C ILE A 302 0.69 5.46 -23.94
N ARG A 303 1.30 5.64 -25.12
CA ARG A 303 0.86 6.62 -26.13
C ARG A 303 -0.57 6.36 -26.59
N ILE A 304 -0.91 5.11 -26.93
CA ILE A 304 -2.26 4.76 -27.42
C ILE A 304 -3.31 4.68 -26.31
N SER A 305 -2.88 4.59 -25.04
CA SER A 305 -3.81 4.51 -23.91
C SER A 305 -4.48 5.84 -23.58
N ILE A 306 -3.83 6.97 -23.90
CA ILE A 306 -4.38 8.31 -23.71
C ILE A 306 -3.91 9.20 -24.86
N LEU A 307 -4.82 9.52 -25.79
CA LEU A 307 -4.54 10.37 -26.94
C LEU A 307 -4.34 11.84 -26.54
N TRP A 308 -3.70 12.63 -27.40
CA TRP A 308 -3.55 14.08 -27.15
C TRP A 308 -4.89 14.80 -26.98
N HIS A 309 -5.92 14.41 -27.75
CA HIS A 309 -7.28 14.93 -27.58
C HIS A 309 -7.80 14.69 -26.16
N GLU A 310 -7.62 13.48 -25.61
CA GLU A 310 -8.06 13.12 -24.26
C GLU A 310 -7.23 13.85 -23.20
N LYS A 311 -5.89 13.88 -23.34
CA LYS A 311 -5.00 14.61 -22.43
C LYS A 311 -5.33 16.10 -22.34
N TRP A 312 -5.58 16.73 -23.48
CA TRP A 312 -5.97 18.15 -23.53
C TRP A 312 -7.39 18.36 -23.02
N HIS A 313 -8.33 17.44 -23.29
CA HIS A 313 -9.68 17.54 -22.76
C HIS A 313 -9.70 17.47 -21.22
N GLU A 314 -9.05 16.45 -20.64
CA GLU A 314 -8.95 16.27 -19.18
C GLU A 314 -8.14 17.41 -18.54
N GLY A 315 -6.99 17.78 -19.11
CA GLY A 315 -6.16 18.84 -18.58
C GLY A 315 -6.81 20.22 -18.61
N LEU A 316 -7.60 20.52 -19.64
CA LEU A 316 -8.38 21.77 -19.71
C LEU A 316 -9.57 21.76 -18.75
N GLU A 317 -10.21 20.62 -18.54
CA GLU A 317 -11.28 20.48 -17.54
C GLU A 317 -10.74 20.70 -16.12
N GLU A 318 -9.60 20.10 -15.79
CA GLU A 318 -8.95 20.28 -14.49
C GLU A 318 -8.41 21.70 -14.30
N ALA A 319 -7.77 22.28 -15.32
CA ALA A 319 -7.35 23.68 -15.30
C ALA A 319 -8.55 24.64 -15.10
N SER A 320 -9.70 24.35 -15.73
CA SER A 320 -10.95 25.10 -15.54
C SER A 320 -11.45 25.02 -14.10
N ARG A 321 -11.41 23.83 -13.50
CA ARG A 321 -11.80 23.62 -12.10
C ARG A 321 -10.94 24.46 -11.15
N GLN A 322 -9.63 24.47 -11.37
CA GLN A 322 -8.70 25.24 -10.55
C GLN A 322 -8.86 26.75 -10.74
N TYR A 323 -9.08 27.21 -11.98
CA TYR A 323 -9.23 28.63 -12.28
C TYR A 323 -10.55 29.22 -11.79
N PHE A 324 -11.70 28.61 -12.12
CA PHE A 324 -13.01 29.14 -11.74
C PHE A 324 -13.51 28.66 -10.38
N GLY A 325 -13.20 27.42 -10.01
CA GLY A 325 -13.61 26.83 -8.74
C GLY A 325 -12.71 27.29 -7.60
N ASP A 326 -11.44 26.87 -7.66
CA ASP A 326 -10.48 27.08 -6.56
C ASP A 326 -9.82 28.47 -6.59
N ARG A 327 -10.03 29.25 -7.67
CA ARG A 327 -9.39 30.56 -7.94
C ARG A 327 -7.85 30.51 -7.91
N SER A 328 -7.29 29.35 -8.24
CA SER A 328 -5.85 29.11 -8.28
C SER A 328 -5.31 29.25 -9.71
N ILE A 329 -4.74 30.41 -10.02
CA ILE A 329 -4.08 30.66 -11.32
C ILE A 329 -2.76 29.90 -11.40
N ALA A 330 -2.03 29.79 -10.29
CA ALA A 330 -0.76 29.06 -10.24
C ALA A 330 -0.95 27.57 -10.53
N GLY A 331 -1.96 26.94 -9.91
CA GLY A 331 -2.30 25.54 -10.19
C GLY A 331 -2.72 25.34 -11.65
N MET A 332 -3.56 26.25 -12.18
CA MET A 332 -4.00 26.17 -13.58
C MET A 332 -2.81 26.14 -14.54
N ILE A 333 -1.82 27.00 -14.32
CA ILE A 333 -0.58 27.03 -15.11
C ILE A 333 0.21 25.74 -14.93
N GLU A 334 0.41 25.28 -13.69
CA GLU A 334 1.14 24.03 -13.40
C GLU A 334 0.51 22.81 -14.08
N THR A 335 -0.82 22.79 -14.20
CA THR A 335 -1.58 21.75 -14.91
C THR A 335 -1.37 21.80 -16.43
N LEU A 336 -1.30 23.01 -17.01
CA LEU A 336 -1.21 23.20 -18.47
C LEU A 336 0.23 23.17 -19.03
N GLU A 337 1.23 23.55 -18.23
CA GLU A 337 2.64 23.63 -18.66
C GLU A 337 3.17 22.31 -19.24
N PRO A 338 2.95 21.12 -18.63
CA PRO A 338 3.42 19.86 -19.19
C PRO A 338 2.78 19.51 -20.54
N LEU A 339 1.54 19.96 -20.78
CA LEU A 339 0.83 19.75 -22.04
C LEU A 339 1.42 20.62 -23.15
N HIS A 340 1.75 21.88 -22.84
CA HIS A 340 2.44 22.77 -23.78
C HIS A 340 3.84 22.28 -24.09
N ALA A 341 4.60 21.84 -23.09
CA ALA A 341 5.92 21.23 -23.30
C ALA A 341 5.83 19.99 -24.21
N ALA A 342 4.72 19.25 -24.20
CA ALA A 342 4.49 18.15 -25.14
C ALA A 342 4.30 18.63 -26.58
N ILE A 343 3.57 19.73 -26.80
CA ILE A 343 3.42 20.35 -28.12
C ILE A 343 4.75 20.89 -28.64
N GLU A 344 5.55 21.56 -27.79
CA GLU A 344 6.85 22.12 -28.16
C GLU A 344 7.86 21.06 -28.61
N ARG A 345 7.77 19.83 -28.07
CA ARG A 345 8.56 18.69 -28.54
C ARG A 345 8.20 18.21 -29.95
N GLY A 346 7.03 18.59 -30.46
CA GLY A 346 6.54 18.25 -31.80
C GLY A 346 5.80 16.91 -31.89
N SER A 347 5.14 16.69 -33.03
CA SER A 347 4.41 15.44 -33.32
C SER A 347 5.35 14.32 -33.74
N THR A 348 5.15 13.13 -33.19
CA THR A 348 5.85 11.90 -33.57
C THR A 348 5.00 10.95 -34.40
N THR A 349 3.66 11.09 -34.34
CA THR A 349 2.71 10.26 -35.09
C THR A 349 1.78 11.12 -35.95
N LEU A 350 1.11 10.48 -36.91
CA LEU A 350 0.18 11.17 -37.82
C LEU A 350 -1.06 11.70 -37.07
N ASN A 351 -1.53 10.98 -36.05
CA ASN A 351 -2.56 11.46 -35.14
C ASN A 351 -2.16 12.74 -34.39
N GLU A 352 -0.95 12.77 -33.85
CA GLU A 352 -0.41 13.95 -33.17
C GLU A 352 -0.23 15.12 -34.15
N ARG A 353 0.21 14.83 -35.39
CA ARG A 353 0.34 15.84 -36.43
C ARG A 353 -1.00 16.49 -36.77
N THR A 354 -2.05 15.68 -36.94
CA THR A 354 -3.39 16.18 -37.25
C THR A 354 -3.99 16.98 -36.10
N PHE A 355 -3.68 16.60 -34.85
CA PHE A 355 -4.01 17.42 -33.69
C PHE A 355 -3.31 18.79 -33.77
N LEU A 356 -2.01 18.83 -34.04
CA LEU A 356 -1.27 20.09 -34.20
C LEU A 356 -1.82 20.94 -35.33
N ASP A 357 -2.09 20.35 -36.49
CA ASP A 357 -2.64 21.08 -37.63
C ASP A 357 -4.01 21.71 -37.31
N SER A 358 -4.78 21.11 -36.39
CA SER A 358 -6.12 21.57 -36.02
C SER A 358 -6.16 22.58 -34.87
N TYR A 359 -5.22 22.50 -33.91
CA TYR A 359 -5.29 23.21 -32.62
C TYR A 359 -4.02 23.96 -32.22
N SER A 360 -2.87 23.74 -32.87
CA SER A 360 -1.59 24.28 -32.40
C SER A 360 -1.55 25.80 -32.35
N THR A 361 -2.12 26.47 -33.35
CA THR A 361 -2.15 27.94 -33.42
C THR A 361 -2.84 28.54 -32.19
N ASP A 362 -4.04 28.05 -31.87
CA ASP A 362 -4.83 28.55 -30.73
C ASP A 362 -4.12 28.25 -29.40
N LEU A 363 -3.56 27.04 -29.25
CA LEU A 363 -2.87 26.62 -28.03
C LEU A 363 -1.56 27.38 -27.81
N THR A 364 -0.75 27.59 -28.84
CA THR A 364 0.49 28.37 -28.73
C THR A 364 0.22 29.84 -28.43
N GLN A 365 -0.82 30.45 -29.03
CA GLN A 365 -1.25 31.81 -28.70
C GLN A 365 -1.74 31.90 -27.25
N ALA A 366 -2.54 30.95 -26.80
CA ALA A 366 -3.01 30.89 -25.41
C ALA A 366 -1.83 30.75 -24.42
N HIS A 367 -0.81 29.95 -24.78
CA HIS A 367 0.40 29.82 -23.97
C HIS A 367 1.20 31.12 -23.90
N GLU A 368 1.34 31.83 -25.03
CA GLU A 368 2.04 33.11 -25.06
C GLU A 368 1.35 34.15 -24.17
N CYS A 369 0.01 34.21 -24.21
CA CYS A 369 -0.78 35.03 -23.30
C CYS A 369 -0.54 34.65 -21.82
N ILE A 370 -0.45 33.35 -21.47
CA ILE A 370 -0.06 32.92 -20.12
C ILE A 370 1.34 33.43 -19.75
N ARG A 371 2.33 33.29 -20.64
CA ARG A 371 3.71 33.76 -20.39
C ARG A 371 3.78 35.28 -20.22
N ARG A 372 2.99 36.03 -20.99
CA ARG A 372 2.85 37.49 -20.84
C ARG A 372 2.18 37.86 -19.52
N TYR A 373 1.12 37.14 -19.13
CA TYR A 373 0.49 37.29 -17.82
C TYR A 373 1.50 37.02 -16.68
N GLN A 374 2.33 35.99 -16.77
CA GLN A 374 3.33 35.70 -15.74
C GLN A 374 4.31 36.86 -15.52
N ARG A 375 4.65 37.60 -16.58
CA ARG A 375 5.55 38.78 -16.55
C ARG A 375 4.83 40.06 -16.13
N THR A 376 3.64 40.33 -16.68
CA THR A 376 2.94 41.62 -16.53
C THR A 376 1.91 41.62 -15.39
N LYS A 377 1.42 40.45 -15.00
CA LYS A 377 0.28 40.22 -14.10
C LYS A 377 -1.04 40.87 -14.57
N ASP A 378 -1.17 41.20 -15.86
CA ASP A 378 -2.38 41.77 -16.45
C ASP A 378 -3.47 40.70 -16.66
N GLN A 379 -4.61 40.86 -15.99
CA GLN A 379 -5.74 39.94 -16.07
C GLN A 379 -6.32 39.82 -17.48
N ARG A 380 -6.18 40.84 -18.34
CA ARG A 380 -6.73 40.79 -19.71
C ARG A 380 -6.08 39.68 -20.56
N GLU A 381 -4.77 39.50 -20.41
CA GLU A 381 -4.01 38.43 -21.07
C GLU A 381 -4.50 37.04 -20.63
N LEU A 382 -4.87 36.91 -19.35
CA LEU A 382 -5.39 35.65 -18.81
C LEU A 382 -6.78 35.31 -19.36
N HIS A 383 -7.68 36.31 -19.47
CA HIS A 383 -8.99 36.11 -20.08
C HIS A 383 -8.86 35.71 -21.55
N GLN A 384 -7.97 36.37 -22.30
CA GLN A 384 -7.71 36.04 -23.70
C GLN A 384 -7.16 34.61 -23.86
N ALA A 385 -6.22 34.19 -23.00
CA ALA A 385 -5.74 32.81 -23.00
C ALA A 385 -6.88 31.81 -22.75
N TRP A 386 -7.76 32.11 -21.80
CA TRP A 386 -8.86 31.23 -21.45
C TRP A 386 -9.93 31.10 -22.55
N ASP A 387 -10.23 32.19 -23.27
CA ASP A 387 -11.15 32.15 -24.40
C ASP A 387 -10.66 31.19 -25.50
N LEU A 388 -9.35 31.19 -25.78
CA LEU A 388 -8.73 30.26 -26.73
C LEU A 388 -8.78 28.81 -26.22
N TYR A 389 -8.43 28.56 -24.95
CA TYR A 389 -8.52 27.23 -24.36
C TYR A 389 -9.93 26.67 -24.39
N HIS A 390 -10.93 27.48 -24.04
CA HIS A 390 -12.33 27.06 -24.03
C HIS A 390 -12.86 26.76 -25.45
N GLN A 391 -12.42 27.50 -26.46
CA GLN A 391 -12.75 27.19 -27.87
C GLN A 391 -12.17 25.83 -28.29
N VAL A 392 -10.90 25.57 -27.96
CA VAL A 392 -10.25 24.28 -28.21
C VAL A 392 -10.97 23.15 -27.47
N PHE A 393 -11.28 23.35 -26.18
CA PHE A 393 -12.01 22.38 -25.36
C PHE A 393 -13.35 21.98 -25.99
N LYS A 394 -14.16 22.95 -26.44
CA LYS A 394 -15.44 22.68 -27.11
C LYS A 394 -15.28 21.87 -28.39
N ARG A 395 -14.27 22.20 -29.22
CA ARG A 395 -13.99 21.48 -30.46
C ARG A 395 -13.57 20.03 -30.19
N ILE A 396 -12.71 19.82 -29.20
CA ILE A 396 -12.26 18.47 -28.79
C ILE A 396 -13.44 17.67 -28.20
N HIS A 397 -14.20 18.26 -27.28
CA HIS A 397 -15.34 17.60 -26.62
C HIS A 397 -16.39 17.10 -27.62
N ALA A 398 -16.62 17.84 -28.71
CA ALA A 398 -17.53 17.42 -29.78
C ALA A 398 -17.00 16.23 -30.61
N GLN A 399 -15.69 16.05 -30.68
CA GLN A 399 -15.05 14.98 -31.47
C GLN A 399 -14.87 13.68 -30.70
N LEU A 400 -14.57 13.74 -29.39
CA LEU A 400 -14.27 12.55 -28.57
C LEU A 400 -15.31 11.42 -28.67
N PRO A 401 -16.64 11.68 -28.65
CA PRO A 401 -17.64 10.60 -28.74
C PRO A 401 -17.61 9.82 -30.06
N ASN A 402 -17.04 10.40 -31.12
CA ASN A 402 -16.95 9.76 -32.44
C ASN A 402 -15.74 8.83 -32.57
N ILE A 403 -14.81 8.86 -31.61
CA ILE A 403 -13.61 8.03 -31.59
C ILE A 403 -13.97 6.64 -31.04
N THR A 404 -14.46 5.77 -31.92
CA THR A 404 -14.90 4.40 -31.59
C THR A 404 -13.90 3.31 -31.97
N SER A 405 -12.95 3.64 -32.85
CA SER A 405 -11.85 2.76 -33.23
C SER A 405 -10.59 3.57 -33.53
N LEU A 406 -9.43 3.00 -33.22
CA LEU A 406 -8.12 3.59 -33.49
C LEU A 406 -7.39 2.71 -34.51
N GLU A 407 -6.96 3.32 -35.62
CA GLU A 407 -6.07 2.69 -36.58
C GLU A 407 -4.62 2.82 -36.11
N LEU A 408 -3.93 1.68 -35.94
CA LEU A 408 -2.62 1.63 -35.31
C LEU A 408 -1.55 2.37 -36.13
N ASP A 409 -1.61 2.32 -37.46
CA ASP A 409 -0.68 3.06 -38.32
C ASP A 409 -0.74 4.58 -38.09
N TYR A 410 -1.91 5.10 -37.71
CA TYR A 410 -2.15 6.51 -37.45
C TYR A 410 -1.73 6.93 -36.04
N VAL A 411 -1.97 6.08 -35.03
CA VAL A 411 -1.70 6.40 -33.60
C VAL A 411 -0.36 5.90 -33.08
N SER A 412 0.18 4.81 -33.64
CA SER A 412 1.47 4.22 -33.27
C SER A 412 2.05 3.37 -34.44
N PRO A 413 2.72 4.01 -35.41
CA PRO A 413 3.30 3.29 -36.55
C PRO A 413 4.40 2.31 -36.10
N ARG A 414 5.07 2.57 -34.98
CA ARG A 414 6.09 1.68 -34.40
C ARG A 414 5.49 0.34 -33.98
N LEU A 415 4.34 0.34 -33.28
CA LEU A 415 3.65 -0.91 -32.94
C LEU A 415 3.11 -1.63 -34.17
N ALA A 416 2.63 -0.92 -35.19
CA ALA A 416 2.09 -1.53 -36.40
C ALA A 416 3.16 -2.22 -37.27
N THR A 417 4.31 -1.57 -37.45
CA THR A 417 5.33 -1.99 -38.43
C THR A 417 6.56 -2.63 -37.81
N HIS A 418 7.03 -2.15 -36.66
CA HIS A 418 8.29 -2.60 -36.04
C HIS A 418 8.07 -3.71 -35.00
N CYS A 419 6.86 -3.87 -34.47
CA CYS A 419 6.53 -4.90 -33.48
C CYS A 419 5.92 -6.14 -34.12
N ARG A 420 6.74 -6.85 -34.91
CA ARG A 420 6.41 -8.15 -35.49
C ARG A 420 7.37 -9.22 -34.98
N ASP A 421 6.82 -10.40 -34.69
CA ASP A 421 7.55 -11.59 -34.25
C ASP A 421 8.57 -11.28 -33.14
N LEU A 422 8.10 -10.59 -32.09
CA LEU A 422 8.93 -10.15 -30.96
C LEU A 422 9.41 -11.34 -30.14
N GLU A 423 10.55 -11.20 -29.46
CA GLU A 423 10.99 -12.12 -28.41
C GLU A 423 10.19 -11.90 -27.12
N LEU A 424 9.65 -10.69 -26.94
CA LEU A 424 8.84 -10.30 -25.80
C LEU A 424 7.58 -11.15 -25.66
N ALA A 425 7.39 -11.75 -24.48
CA ALA A 425 6.20 -12.52 -24.13
C ALA A 425 4.96 -11.62 -24.05
N VAL A 426 3.79 -12.16 -24.40
CA VAL A 426 2.50 -11.47 -24.22
C VAL A 426 2.31 -11.19 -22.71
N PRO A 427 1.97 -9.95 -22.30
CA PRO A 427 1.81 -9.60 -20.89
C PRO A 427 0.90 -10.58 -20.14
N GLY A 428 1.38 -11.08 -19.00
CA GLY A 428 0.63 -11.99 -18.12
C GLY A 428 0.57 -13.46 -18.57
N THR A 429 1.24 -13.85 -19.66
CA THR A 429 1.25 -15.24 -20.16
C THR A 429 2.51 -16.04 -19.83
N TYR A 430 3.56 -15.37 -19.32
CA TYR A 430 4.82 -16.02 -19.00
C TYR A 430 4.63 -17.01 -17.85
N GLU A 431 4.98 -18.27 -18.10
CA GLU A 431 5.01 -19.33 -17.09
C GLU A 431 6.40 -19.96 -17.03
N PRO A 432 6.95 -20.22 -15.84
CA PRO A 432 8.18 -20.97 -15.69
C PRO A 432 8.04 -22.36 -16.34
N HIS A 433 9.10 -22.81 -17.02
CA HIS A 433 9.19 -24.13 -17.68
C HIS A 433 8.29 -24.35 -18.91
N LYS A 434 7.51 -23.34 -19.33
CA LYS A 434 6.82 -23.36 -20.63
C LYS A 434 7.52 -22.42 -21.60
N PRO A 435 7.52 -22.73 -22.92
CA PRO A 435 7.99 -21.78 -23.90
C PRO A 435 7.15 -20.49 -23.83
N PRO A 436 7.77 -19.30 -23.88
CA PRO A 436 7.05 -18.04 -23.80
C PRO A 436 6.12 -17.89 -25.01
N ILE A 437 4.88 -17.47 -24.75
CA ILE A 437 3.94 -17.07 -25.81
C ILE A 437 4.32 -15.65 -26.21
N THR A 438 5.01 -15.48 -27.32
CA THR A 438 5.53 -14.17 -27.74
C THR A 438 4.56 -13.37 -28.58
N ILE A 439 4.76 -12.05 -28.62
CA ILE A 439 3.92 -11.14 -29.40
C ILE A 439 4.26 -11.28 -30.88
N ARG A 440 3.39 -11.97 -31.62
CA ARG A 440 3.51 -12.11 -33.07
C ARG A 440 3.26 -10.80 -33.82
N ASN A 441 2.18 -10.11 -33.47
CA ASN A 441 1.84 -8.78 -33.98
C ASN A 441 0.77 -8.15 -33.08
N VAL A 442 0.54 -6.85 -33.28
CA VAL A 442 -0.62 -6.12 -32.74
C VAL A 442 -1.62 -5.91 -33.87
N GLN A 443 -2.91 -6.04 -33.58
CA GLN A 443 -3.96 -5.81 -34.56
C GLN A 443 -3.93 -4.35 -35.07
N SER A 444 -4.21 -4.15 -36.36
CA SER A 444 -4.19 -2.82 -36.99
C SER A 444 -5.33 -1.91 -36.53
N HIS A 445 -6.40 -2.47 -35.98
CA HIS A 445 -7.56 -1.73 -35.49
C HIS A 445 -7.81 -2.07 -34.03
N ILE A 446 -7.87 -1.04 -33.20
CA ILE A 446 -8.20 -1.15 -31.77
C ILE A 446 -9.63 -0.64 -31.60
N THR A 447 -10.48 -1.44 -30.97
CA THR A 447 -11.86 -1.03 -30.65
C THR A 447 -11.87 -0.24 -29.35
N VAL A 448 -12.41 0.99 -29.37
CA VAL A 448 -12.61 1.80 -28.18
C VAL A 448 -13.95 1.39 -27.55
N ILE A 449 -13.89 0.84 -26.34
CA ILE A 449 -15.09 0.36 -25.64
C ILE A 449 -15.77 1.56 -24.96
N THR A 450 -16.90 2.01 -25.50
CA THR A 450 -17.75 3.01 -24.84
C THR A 450 -18.37 2.41 -23.57
N SER A 451 -17.99 2.92 -22.39
CA SER A 451 -18.40 2.35 -21.11
C SER A 451 -19.91 2.46 -20.84
N LYS A 452 -20.44 1.48 -20.07
CA LYS A 452 -21.79 1.32 -19.47
C LYS A 452 -22.82 0.49 -20.25
N GLN A 453 -22.68 -0.83 -20.19
CA GLN A 453 -23.83 -1.75 -20.31
C GLN A 453 -24.39 -2.11 -18.93
N ARG A 454 -25.71 -2.07 -18.76
CA ARG A 454 -26.40 -2.22 -17.46
C ARG A 454 -27.49 -3.31 -17.51
N PRO A 455 -27.19 -4.56 -17.12
CA PRO A 455 -28.20 -5.60 -17.04
C PRO A 455 -29.13 -5.39 -15.82
N ARG A 456 -30.45 -5.45 -16.03
CA ARG A 456 -31.45 -5.04 -15.01
C ARG A 456 -31.97 -6.18 -14.09
N LYS A 457 -31.77 -7.47 -14.42
CA LYS A 457 -32.27 -8.62 -13.61
C LYS A 457 -31.38 -9.89 -13.73
N ILE A 458 -30.54 -10.15 -12.73
CA ILE A 458 -29.59 -11.30 -12.73
C ILE A 458 -30.29 -12.67 -12.64
N THR A 459 -31.35 -12.79 -11.83
CA THR A 459 -32.13 -14.03 -11.68
C THR A 459 -32.56 -14.64 -13.01
N LYS A 460 -33.15 -13.79 -13.87
CA LYS A 460 -33.62 -14.20 -15.20
C LYS A 460 -32.47 -14.58 -16.12
N ILE A 461 -31.33 -13.88 -16.03
CA ILE A 461 -30.15 -14.18 -16.84
C ILE A 461 -29.59 -15.55 -16.48
N LEU A 462 -29.43 -15.85 -15.19
CA LEU A 462 -28.93 -17.15 -14.72
C LEU A 462 -29.81 -18.31 -15.21
N TRP A 463 -31.14 -18.16 -15.16
CA TRP A 463 -32.06 -19.15 -15.69
C TRP A 463 -32.02 -19.24 -17.22
N HIS A 464 -32.31 -18.15 -17.93
CA HIS A 464 -32.46 -18.16 -19.40
C HIS A 464 -31.17 -18.45 -20.16
N LYS A 465 -29.99 -18.25 -19.56
CA LYS A 465 -28.70 -18.59 -20.18
C LYS A 465 -28.26 -20.01 -19.88
N SER A 466 -28.96 -20.75 -19.02
CA SER A 466 -28.64 -22.13 -18.70
C SER A 466 -29.37 -23.07 -19.65
N SER A 467 -28.64 -24.04 -20.19
CA SER A 467 -29.17 -25.03 -21.14
C SER A 467 -30.03 -26.10 -20.47
N SER A 468 -29.79 -26.37 -19.18
CA SER A 468 -30.54 -27.34 -18.37
C SER A 468 -30.70 -26.84 -16.94
N ALA A 469 -31.63 -27.45 -16.19
CA ALA A 469 -31.91 -27.10 -14.80
C ALA A 469 -30.74 -27.44 -13.85
N GLU A 470 -29.99 -28.52 -14.13
CA GLU A 470 -28.76 -28.88 -13.40
C GLU A 470 -27.68 -27.79 -13.57
N ILE A 471 -27.45 -27.31 -14.79
CA ILE A 471 -26.47 -26.26 -15.08
C ILE A 471 -26.88 -24.95 -14.42
N TRP A 472 -28.18 -24.65 -14.41
CA TRP A 472 -28.70 -23.51 -13.67
C TRP A 472 -28.42 -23.63 -12.17
N LEU A 473 -28.63 -24.80 -11.58
CA LEU A 473 -28.39 -25.04 -10.16
C LEU A 473 -26.90 -24.86 -9.81
N ASP A 474 -26.01 -25.45 -10.60
CA ASP A 474 -24.56 -25.32 -10.43
C ASP A 474 -24.10 -23.86 -10.58
N ARG A 475 -24.60 -23.16 -11.60
CA ARG A 475 -24.31 -21.73 -11.81
C ARG A 475 -24.81 -20.88 -10.66
N ARG A 476 -25.99 -21.17 -10.13
CA ARG A 476 -26.54 -20.46 -8.98
C ARG A 476 -25.72 -20.69 -7.72
N SER A 477 -25.29 -21.93 -7.45
CA SER A 477 -24.41 -22.21 -6.33
C SER A 477 -23.02 -21.58 -6.49
N ASN A 478 -22.45 -21.56 -7.70
CA ASN A 478 -21.21 -20.84 -8.00
C ASN A 478 -21.36 -19.33 -7.81
N TYR A 479 -22.48 -18.76 -8.27
CA TYR A 479 -22.84 -17.37 -8.06
C TYR A 479 -22.88 -17.03 -6.55
N THR A 480 -23.64 -17.80 -5.75
CA THR A 480 -23.76 -17.54 -4.31
C THR A 480 -22.42 -17.63 -3.59
N ARG A 481 -21.63 -18.70 -3.86
CA ARG A 481 -20.32 -18.90 -3.22
C ARG A 481 -19.30 -17.83 -3.62
N SER A 482 -19.20 -17.51 -4.91
CA SER A 482 -18.26 -16.49 -5.39
C SER A 482 -18.60 -15.09 -4.87
N LEU A 483 -19.90 -14.75 -4.78
CA LEU A 483 -20.34 -13.51 -4.17
C LEU A 483 -19.99 -13.47 -2.67
N ALA A 484 -20.17 -14.57 -1.93
CA ALA A 484 -19.81 -14.64 -0.51
C ALA A 484 -18.29 -14.48 -0.28
N VAL A 485 -17.47 -15.17 -1.08
CA VAL A 485 -16.00 -15.06 -1.05
C VAL A 485 -15.57 -13.60 -1.27
N MET A 486 -16.06 -12.97 -2.34
CA MET A 486 -15.69 -11.58 -2.65
C MET A 486 -16.28 -10.58 -1.65
N SER A 487 -17.40 -10.89 -0.98
CA SER A 487 -17.96 -10.05 0.08
C SER A 487 -17.01 -9.97 1.28
N MET A 488 -16.52 -11.12 1.75
CA MET A 488 -15.58 -11.17 2.88
C MET A 488 -14.19 -10.63 2.51
N VAL A 489 -13.64 -11.06 1.37
CA VAL A 489 -12.33 -10.57 0.89
C VAL A 489 -12.37 -9.06 0.62
N GLY A 490 -13.43 -8.58 -0.03
CA GLY A 490 -13.65 -7.16 -0.30
C GLY A 490 -13.77 -6.35 0.99
N TYR A 491 -14.48 -6.85 2.00
CA TYR A 491 -14.56 -6.18 3.29
C TYR A 491 -13.20 -6.09 4.00
N ILE A 492 -12.41 -7.17 4.06
CA ILE A 492 -11.07 -7.14 4.66
C ILE A 492 -10.18 -6.13 3.95
N LEU A 493 -10.15 -6.13 2.62
CA LEU A 493 -9.39 -5.17 1.81
C LEU A 493 -9.94 -3.73 1.92
N GLY A 494 -11.21 -3.55 2.28
CA GLY A 494 -11.89 -2.25 2.26
C GLY A 494 -12.24 -1.80 0.84
N LEU A 495 -12.70 -2.73 0.01
CA LEU A 495 -13.01 -2.51 -1.40
C LEU A 495 -14.37 -1.81 -1.58
N GLY A 496 -14.35 -0.52 -1.92
CA GLY A 496 -15.52 0.36 -2.15
C GLY A 496 -15.85 0.59 -3.63
N ASP A 497 -16.83 1.44 -3.94
CA ASP A 497 -17.36 1.68 -5.30
C ASP A 497 -17.78 0.40 -6.02
N ARG A 498 -18.51 -0.45 -5.29
CA ARG A 498 -19.02 -1.72 -5.81
C ARG A 498 -20.34 -1.51 -6.55
N HIS A 499 -20.39 -0.58 -7.52
CA HIS A 499 -21.56 -0.36 -8.36
C HIS A 499 -21.74 -1.49 -9.41
N PRO A 500 -22.93 -1.70 -10.03
CA PRO A 500 -23.18 -2.86 -10.88
C PRO A 500 -22.22 -3.04 -12.06
N SER A 501 -21.62 -1.98 -12.60
CA SER A 501 -20.64 -2.08 -13.68
C SER A 501 -19.29 -2.67 -13.23
N ASN A 502 -19.00 -2.67 -11.93
CA ASN A 502 -17.78 -3.23 -11.34
C ASN A 502 -17.97 -4.69 -10.89
N LEU A 503 -19.17 -5.26 -11.12
CA LEU A 503 -19.49 -6.66 -10.85
C LEU A 503 -19.89 -7.34 -12.16
N MET A 504 -19.01 -8.17 -12.68
CA MET A 504 -19.25 -9.00 -13.86
C MET A 504 -19.77 -10.37 -13.45
N LEU A 505 -20.50 -11.03 -14.35
CA LEU A 505 -20.96 -12.41 -14.19
C LEU A 505 -20.39 -13.25 -15.32
N ASP A 506 -19.63 -14.29 -14.97
CA ASP A 506 -19.16 -15.25 -15.96
C ASP A 506 -20.35 -16.02 -16.55
N ARG A 507 -20.52 -15.93 -17.86
CA ARG A 507 -21.61 -16.54 -18.61
C ARG A 507 -21.54 -18.07 -18.60
N ALA A 508 -20.35 -18.65 -18.42
CA ALA A 508 -20.17 -20.10 -18.43
C ALA A 508 -20.39 -20.70 -17.04
N SER A 509 -19.63 -20.25 -16.03
CA SER A 509 -19.65 -20.84 -14.68
C SER A 509 -20.66 -20.21 -13.73
N GLY A 510 -21.17 -19.01 -14.02
CA GLY A 510 -22.03 -18.25 -13.11
C GLY A 510 -21.30 -17.54 -11.97
N LYS A 511 -19.96 -17.57 -11.93
CA LYS A 511 -19.18 -16.87 -10.90
C LYS A 511 -19.26 -15.35 -11.05
N VAL A 512 -19.34 -14.64 -9.92
CA VAL A 512 -19.18 -13.19 -9.85
C VAL A 512 -17.70 -12.84 -9.93
N VAL A 513 -17.37 -11.87 -10.77
CA VAL A 513 -16.01 -11.34 -10.94
C VAL A 513 -16.06 -9.85 -10.64
N HIS A 514 -15.34 -9.43 -9.60
CA HIS A 514 -15.17 -8.01 -9.31
C HIS A 514 -14.05 -7.47 -10.20
N ILE A 515 -14.28 -6.29 -10.76
CA ILE A 515 -13.28 -5.53 -11.50
C ILE A 515 -13.13 -4.15 -10.89
N ASP A 516 -12.13 -3.41 -11.36
CA ASP A 516 -11.82 -2.06 -10.90
C ASP A 516 -11.57 -2.00 -9.39
N PHE A 517 -10.32 -2.19 -8.99
CA PHE A 517 -9.88 -2.12 -7.60
C PHE A 517 -9.34 -0.72 -7.25
N GLY A 518 -9.82 0.33 -7.94
CA GLY A 518 -9.42 1.72 -7.68
C GLY A 518 -9.64 2.16 -6.24
N ASP A 519 -10.79 1.80 -5.68
CA ASP A 519 -11.22 2.19 -4.31
C ASP A 519 -10.97 1.07 -3.30
N CYS A 520 -9.71 0.86 -2.91
CA CYS A 520 -9.34 -0.04 -1.82
C CYS A 520 -9.17 0.72 -0.49
N PHE A 521 -9.04 -0.01 0.62
CA PHE A 521 -8.70 0.54 1.94
C PHE A 521 -9.68 1.60 2.46
N GLU A 522 -10.98 1.40 2.22
CA GLU A 522 -12.06 2.25 2.72
C GLU A 522 -12.02 3.70 2.20
N VAL A 523 -11.31 3.96 1.10
CA VAL A 523 -11.27 5.28 0.44
C VAL A 523 -12.68 5.77 0.13
N ALA A 524 -13.55 4.92 -0.41
CA ALA A 524 -14.95 5.29 -0.70
C ALA A 524 -15.78 5.63 0.55
N MET A 525 -15.41 5.12 1.73
CA MET A 525 -16.12 5.40 3.00
C MET A 525 -15.72 6.76 3.61
N THR A 526 -14.52 7.25 3.27
CA THR A 526 -13.95 8.50 3.78
C THR A 526 -14.11 9.69 2.82
N ARG A 527 -14.74 9.50 1.66
CA ARG A 527 -15.02 10.57 0.71
C ARG A 527 -15.96 11.62 1.30
N GLU A 528 -15.70 12.89 0.99
CA GLU A 528 -16.56 14.01 1.39
C GLU A 528 -17.98 13.91 0.81
N LYS A 529 -18.08 13.50 -0.46
CA LYS A 529 -19.35 13.41 -1.19
C LYS A 529 -19.78 11.95 -1.32
N PHE A 530 -21.00 11.67 -0.86
CA PHE A 530 -21.63 10.34 -0.87
C PHE A 530 -20.73 9.23 -0.27
N PRO A 531 -20.25 9.37 0.99
CA PRO A 531 -19.44 8.34 1.63
C PRO A 531 -20.20 7.01 1.70
N GLU A 532 -19.57 5.93 1.22
CA GLU A 532 -20.17 4.59 1.32
C GLU A 532 -20.28 4.14 2.78
N LYS A 533 -21.44 3.60 3.16
CA LYS A 533 -21.76 3.14 4.53
C LYS A 533 -21.95 1.63 4.63
N ILE A 534 -21.49 0.89 3.64
CA ILE A 534 -21.72 -0.56 3.51
C ILE A 534 -20.39 -1.29 3.34
N PRO A 535 -20.23 -2.49 3.94
CA PRO A 535 -18.98 -3.24 3.86
C PRO A 535 -18.80 -3.95 2.51
N PHE A 536 -19.90 -4.31 1.85
CA PHE A 536 -19.94 -4.90 0.51
C PHE A 536 -21.34 -4.79 -0.08
N ARG A 537 -21.46 -4.96 -1.39
CA ARG A 537 -22.74 -4.93 -2.10
C ARG A 537 -23.56 -6.20 -1.83
N LEU A 538 -24.66 -6.08 -1.10
CA LEU A 538 -25.63 -7.16 -0.91
C LEU A 538 -27.08 -6.69 -1.12
N THR A 539 -27.33 -6.02 -2.26
CA THR A 539 -28.66 -5.47 -2.59
C THR A 539 -29.68 -6.57 -2.91
N ARG A 540 -30.96 -6.18 -2.98
CA ARG A 540 -32.07 -7.13 -3.19
C ARG A 540 -31.98 -7.88 -4.52
N MET A 541 -31.45 -7.29 -5.59
CA MET A 541 -31.21 -8.00 -6.86
C MET A 541 -30.26 -9.17 -6.66
N LEU A 542 -29.16 -8.94 -5.94
CA LEU A 542 -28.16 -9.99 -5.72
C LEU A 542 -28.70 -11.11 -4.84
N ARG A 543 -29.41 -10.73 -3.77
CA ARG A 543 -30.03 -11.67 -2.83
C ARG A 543 -31.11 -12.53 -3.50
N LYS A 544 -31.96 -11.95 -4.34
CA LYS A 544 -33.02 -12.68 -5.05
C LYS A 544 -32.48 -13.71 -6.05
N ALA A 545 -31.22 -13.58 -6.47
CA ALA A 545 -30.56 -14.54 -7.37
C ALA A 545 -29.99 -15.78 -6.66
N MET A 546 -29.96 -15.78 -5.32
CA MET A 546 -29.50 -16.90 -4.50
C MET A 546 -30.55 -18.01 -4.41
N GLU A 547 -30.25 -19.02 -3.58
CA GLU A 547 -31.16 -20.09 -3.19
C GLU A 547 -32.41 -19.54 -2.47
N VAL A 548 -33.42 -20.40 -2.30
CA VAL A 548 -34.72 -20.02 -1.69
C VAL A 548 -34.58 -19.55 -0.23
N THR A 549 -33.56 -20.03 0.48
CA THR A 549 -33.20 -19.60 1.84
C THR A 549 -32.54 -18.21 1.86
N GLY A 550 -32.23 -17.64 0.69
CA GLY A 550 -31.56 -16.36 0.56
C GLY A 550 -30.16 -16.38 1.19
N ILE A 551 -29.92 -15.45 2.10
CA ILE A 551 -28.61 -15.22 2.73
C ILE A 551 -28.27 -16.28 3.79
N ASP A 552 -29.26 -16.87 4.45
CA ASP A 552 -29.06 -17.78 5.60
C ASP A 552 -28.75 -19.23 5.20
N GLY A 553 -28.42 -19.46 3.93
CA GLY A 553 -27.96 -20.75 3.42
C GLY A 553 -26.48 -20.73 3.05
N THR A 554 -26.21 -21.08 1.79
CA THR A 554 -24.84 -21.20 1.26
C THR A 554 -24.05 -19.91 1.38
N PHE A 555 -24.68 -18.74 1.27
CA PHE A 555 -23.99 -17.44 1.38
C PHE A 555 -23.34 -17.27 2.76
N ARG A 556 -24.13 -17.30 3.84
CA ARG A 556 -23.63 -17.14 5.22
C ARG A 556 -22.58 -18.19 5.58
N MET A 557 -22.85 -19.47 5.32
CA MET A 557 -21.89 -20.54 5.59
C MET A 557 -20.56 -20.33 4.84
N THR A 558 -20.62 -19.84 3.60
CA THR A 558 -19.39 -19.54 2.84
C THR A 558 -18.66 -18.33 3.43
N CYS A 559 -19.38 -17.29 3.86
CA CYS A 559 -18.77 -16.12 4.52
C CYS A 559 -18.01 -16.53 5.80
N GLU A 560 -18.59 -17.38 6.65
CA GLU A 560 -17.96 -17.87 7.88
C GLU A 560 -16.69 -18.67 7.60
N HIS A 561 -16.73 -19.61 6.65
CA HIS A 561 -15.54 -20.38 6.25
C HIS A 561 -14.44 -19.49 5.66
N VAL A 562 -14.81 -18.52 4.81
CA VAL A 562 -13.84 -17.59 4.22
C VAL A 562 -13.21 -16.72 5.30
N MET A 563 -14.02 -16.18 6.21
CA MET A 563 -13.52 -15.36 7.32
C MET A 563 -12.61 -16.17 8.26
N ASP A 564 -12.95 -17.42 8.57
CA ASP A 564 -12.09 -18.33 9.34
C ASP A 564 -10.72 -18.52 8.67
N VAL A 565 -10.67 -18.78 7.36
CA VAL A 565 -9.43 -18.92 6.61
C VAL A 565 -8.62 -17.62 6.61
N LEU A 566 -9.27 -16.47 6.42
CA LEU A 566 -8.61 -15.16 6.41
C LEU A 566 -8.01 -14.82 7.79
N ARG A 567 -8.78 -14.98 8.86
CA ARG A 567 -8.31 -14.72 10.24
C ARG A 567 -7.17 -15.66 10.64
N LYS A 568 -7.26 -16.95 10.30
CA LYS A 568 -6.20 -17.95 10.55
C LYS A 568 -4.88 -17.64 9.84
N ASN A 569 -4.92 -16.97 8.69
CA ASN A 569 -3.74 -16.64 7.89
C ASN A 569 -3.45 -15.13 7.86
N ARG A 570 -3.88 -14.39 8.89
CA ARG A 570 -3.78 -12.92 8.93
C ARG A 570 -2.36 -12.41 8.67
N ASP A 571 -1.32 -13.02 9.24
CA ASP A 571 0.04 -12.49 9.13
C ASP A 571 0.57 -12.61 7.69
N SER A 572 0.15 -13.66 6.98
CA SER A 572 0.49 -13.85 5.56
C SER A 572 -0.22 -12.84 4.67
N LEU A 573 -1.48 -12.53 4.99
CA LEU A 573 -2.23 -11.49 4.29
C LEU A 573 -1.65 -10.10 4.58
N MET A 574 -1.29 -9.81 5.83
CA MET A 574 -0.63 -8.57 6.22
C MET A 574 0.69 -8.39 5.47
N ALA A 575 1.51 -9.43 5.35
CA ALA A 575 2.77 -9.37 4.58
C ALA A 575 2.54 -9.02 3.09
N VAL A 576 1.48 -9.54 2.46
CA VAL A 576 1.12 -9.15 1.08
C VAL A 576 0.71 -7.68 1.02
N LEU A 577 -0.13 -7.24 1.96
CA LEU A 577 -0.70 -5.90 1.97
C LEU A 577 0.32 -4.82 2.34
N GLU A 578 1.30 -5.14 3.19
CA GLU A 578 2.40 -4.24 3.53
C GLU A 578 3.22 -3.85 2.31
N ALA A 579 3.30 -4.68 1.27
CA ALA A 579 3.99 -4.28 0.04
C ALA A 579 3.32 -3.08 -0.65
N PHE A 580 1.98 -2.98 -0.58
CA PHE A 580 1.24 -1.86 -1.17
C PHE A 580 1.46 -0.55 -0.42
N VAL A 581 1.72 -0.60 0.89
CA VAL A 581 2.09 0.57 1.72
C VAL A 581 3.40 1.21 1.28
N HIS A 582 4.31 0.42 0.70
CA HIS A 582 5.61 0.93 0.28
C HIS A 582 5.70 1.17 -1.22
N ASP A 583 4.65 0.84 -1.98
CA ASP A 583 4.63 1.13 -3.41
C ASP A 583 4.19 2.60 -3.65
N PRO A 584 5.07 3.46 -4.18
CA PRO A 584 4.73 4.85 -4.44
C PRO A 584 3.59 5.01 -5.47
N LEU A 585 3.34 4.02 -6.34
CA LEU A 585 2.27 4.04 -7.34
C LEU A 585 0.88 3.81 -6.75
N LEU A 586 0.77 3.32 -5.51
CA LEU A 586 -0.50 3.09 -4.82
C LEU A 586 -0.72 4.10 -3.69
N ASN A 587 0.36 4.62 -3.11
CA ASN A 587 0.32 5.56 -2.00
C ASN A 587 -0.29 6.94 -2.34
N TRP A 588 -0.20 7.42 -3.58
CA TRP A 588 -0.76 8.73 -3.94
C TRP A 588 -2.30 8.76 -3.80
N ARG A 589 -2.98 7.67 -4.14
CA ARG A 589 -4.44 7.54 -3.99
C ARG A 589 -4.91 7.62 -2.54
N LEU A 590 -4.03 7.26 -1.62
CA LEU A 590 -4.30 7.33 -0.18
C LEU A 590 -4.07 8.75 0.37
N LEU A 591 -3.42 9.66 -0.35
CA LEU A 591 -3.10 11.02 0.16
C LEU A 591 -4.11 12.08 -0.27
N GLU A 592 -4.83 11.85 -1.38
CA GLU A 592 -5.75 12.85 -1.97
C GLU A 592 -6.94 13.24 -1.09
N ASN A 593 -7.32 12.45 -0.07
CA ASN A 593 -8.48 12.80 0.76
C ASN A 593 -8.22 13.96 1.74
N ASN A 594 -6.98 14.47 1.89
CA ASN A 594 -6.65 15.51 2.89
C ASN A 594 -6.21 16.87 2.31
N THR A 595 -6.16 17.04 0.98
CA THR A 595 -5.74 18.32 0.38
C THR A 595 -6.68 19.49 0.69
N ASN A 596 -7.92 19.22 1.15
CA ASN A 596 -8.88 20.25 1.56
C ASN A 596 -8.74 20.68 3.04
N GLU A 597 -8.15 19.86 3.92
CA GLU A 597 -8.04 20.20 5.35
C GLU A 597 -6.85 21.10 5.66
N GLN A 598 -5.76 21.05 4.87
CA GLN A 598 -4.59 21.92 5.07
C GLN A 598 -4.87 23.41 4.76
N ASN A 599 -5.89 23.71 3.94
CA ASN A 599 -6.27 25.10 3.65
C ASN A 599 -7.18 25.73 4.72
N THR A 600 -7.77 24.95 5.63
CA THR A 600 -8.70 25.48 6.65
C THR A 600 -7.97 25.90 7.94
N VAL A 601 -6.79 25.31 8.22
CA VAL A 601 -5.98 25.64 9.41
C VAL A 601 -5.09 26.88 9.18
N ILE A 602 -4.76 27.21 7.93
CA ILE A 602 -3.99 28.44 7.61
C ILE A 602 -4.90 29.69 7.63
N SER A 603 -6.20 29.56 7.32
CA SER A 603 -7.15 30.69 7.38
C SER A 603 -7.57 31.12 8.80
N THR A 604 -7.24 30.34 9.84
CA THR A 604 -7.59 30.65 11.23
C THR A 604 -6.44 31.23 12.06
N ILE A 605 -5.22 31.32 11.50
CA ILE A 605 -4.04 31.88 12.19
C ILE A 605 -3.72 33.33 11.74
N SER A 606 -4.33 33.84 10.67
CA SER A 606 -4.06 35.21 10.17
C SER A 606 -5.03 36.31 10.63
N ASN A 607 -5.99 36.04 11.52
CA ASN A 607 -6.91 37.06 12.03
C ASN A 607 -6.89 37.18 13.56
N ARG A 608 -5.77 37.66 14.11
CA ARG A 608 -5.76 38.38 15.40
C ARG A 608 -4.60 39.37 15.42
N SER A 609 -4.89 40.64 15.16
CA SER A 609 -4.12 41.76 15.69
C SER A 609 -5.08 42.94 15.93
N PRO A 610 -4.97 43.66 17.05
CA PRO A 610 -6.02 44.56 17.54
C PRO A 610 -5.92 45.96 16.91
N GLN A 611 -7.08 46.56 16.64
CA GLN A 611 -7.20 47.99 16.30
C GLN A 611 -7.20 48.84 17.58
N THR A 612 -6.38 49.88 17.64
CA THR A 612 -6.84 51.22 18.04
C THR A 612 -5.88 52.34 17.58
N SER A 613 -6.48 53.29 16.83
CA SER A 613 -6.32 54.76 16.91
C SER A 613 -5.06 55.49 16.39
N GLN A 614 -5.23 56.03 15.17
CA GLN A 614 -4.85 57.36 14.63
C GLN A 614 -3.94 58.32 15.43
N GLN A 615 -2.88 58.82 14.78
CA GLN A 615 -2.61 60.26 14.58
C GLN A 615 -1.43 60.55 13.61
N GLN A 616 -1.75 61.27 12.52
CA GLN A 616 -1.05 62.36 11.82
C GLN A 616 0.48 62.36 11.53
N GLN A 617 0.74 62.61 10.22
CA GLN A 617 1.67 63.60 9.63
C GLN A 617 3.12 63.21 9.21
N GLN A 618 3.35 63.49 7.91
CA GLN A 618 4.58 63.97 7.23
C GLN A 618 5.64 62.94 6.75
N GLN A 619 5.76 62.87 5.41
CA GLN A 619 6.94 62.47 4.63
C GLN A 619 8.10 63.47 4.86
N PRO A 620 9.39 63.08 4.72
CA PRO A 620 10.03 63.03 3.39
C PRO A 620 11.07 61.92 3.15
N HIS A 621 11.18 61.56 1.86
CA HIS A 621 12.39 61.26 1.06
C HIS A 621 13.68 60.77 1.75
N TYR A 622 14.28 59.66 1.27
CA TYR A 622 15.57 59.63 0.56
C TYR A 622 15.85 58.24 -0.04
N GLN A 623 16.51 58.23 -1.19
CA GLN A 623 16.85 57.09 -2.07
C GLN A 623 18.32 56.64 -1.82
N PRO A 624 18.86 55.62 -2.53
CA PRO A 624 19.62 54.49 -1.99
C PRO A 624 21.15 54.64 -2.15
N HIS A 625 21.94 53.72 -1.58
CA HIS A 625 23.30 53.47 -2.10
C HIS A 625 23.80 52.03 -1.95
N LEU A 626 24.37 51.57 -3.07
CA LEU A 626 25.13 50.35 -3.35
C LEU A 626 26.54 50.40 -2.72
N SER A 627 27.08 49.22 -2.36
CA SER A 627 28.45 48.74 -2.68
C SER A 627 28.71 47.40 -1.94
N THR A 628 28.74 46.23 -2.60
CA THR A 628 29.85 45.57 -3.35
C THR A 628 31.04 45.09 -2.51
N VAL A 629 31.46 43.83 -2.79
CA VAL A 629 32.86 43.31 -2.80
C VAL A 629 33.42 42.92 -1.40
N ASN A 630 33.97 41.73 -1.09
CA ASN A 630 34.65 40.69 -1.87
C ASN A 630 34.76 39.34 -1.12
N GLU A 631 35.06 38.29 -1.89
CA GLU A 631 35.50 36.94 -1.50
C GLU A 631 37.00 36.86 -1.08
N GLU A 632 37.33 35.68 -0.52
CA GLU A 632 38.61 34.94 -0.54
C GLU A 632 39.48 34.83 0.73
N ASP A 633 39.60 33.55 1.14
CA ASP A 633 40.76 32.77 1.59
C ASP A 633 41.43 32.95 2.97
N ASN A 634 41.44 31.85 3.75
CA ASN A 634 42.67 31.20 4.21
C ASN A 634 42.44 29.85 4.90
N GLU A 635 43.11 28.82 4.40
CA GLU A 635 43.41 27.55 5.08
C GLU A 635 44.59 27.73 6.05
N HIS A 636 44.59 27.04 7.21
CA HIS A 636 45.80 26.46 7.84
C HIS A 636 45.42 25.39 8.90
N GLU A 637 46.07 24.23 8.78
CA GLU A 637 46.26 23.09 9.69
C GLU A 637 46.82 23.50 11.09
N SER A 638 46.77 22.78 12.22
CA SER A 638 46.54 21.36 12.57
C SER A 638 46.50 21.16 14.12
N THR A 639 45.98 20.00 14.55
CA THR A 639 46.30 19.20 15.77
C THR A 639 45.70 19.55 17.15
N ILE A 640 44.78 18.68 17.64
CA ILE A 640 44.90 17.79 18.84
C ILE A 640 43.57 17.02 18.99
N GLY A 641 43.66 15.69 19.06
CA GLY A 641 42.52 14.77 18.99
C GLY A 641 41.82 14.44 20.30
N GLY A 642 40.73 13.67 20.17
CA GLY A 642 40.13 12.90 21.26
C GLY A 642 38.59 12.85 21.24
N THR A 643 38.05 11.70 20.84
CA THR A 643 36.71 11.19 21.23
C THR A 643 35.46 11.99 20.83
N THR A 644 34.98 11.86 19.59
CA THR A 644 33.54 12.02 19.29
C THR A 644 33.11 11.21 18.05
N GLN A 645 33.26 9.89 18.07
CA GLN A 645 32.72 9.00 17.02
C GLN A 645 31.55 8.11 17.47
N GLN A 646 31.02 8.29 18.70
CA GLN A 646 29.83 7.55 19.16
C GLN A 646 28.56 8.40 19.30
N GLN A 647 28.61 9.72 19.05
CA GLN A 647 27.42 10.59 19.11
C GLN A 647 26.86 11.03 17.74
N GLN A 648 27.58 10.81 16.63
CA GLN A 648 27.07 11.11 15.29
C GLN A 648 26.24 9.99 14.65
N GLN A 649 26.27 8.76 15.17
CA GLN A 649 25.42 7.65 14.67
C GLN A 649 24.01 7.63 15.27
N GLN A 650 23.74 8.34 16.37
CA GLN A 650 22.41 8.42 16.97
C GLN A 650 21.56 9.60 16.47
N GLN A 651 22.16 10.64 15.90
CA GLN A 651 21.40 11.78 15.33
C GLN A 651 21.05 11.60 13.84
N GLN A 652 21.78 10.77 13.07
CA GLN A 652 21.40 10.45 11.70
C GLN A 652 20.20 9.49 11.58
N ASN A 653 19.84 8.77 12.65
CA ASN A 653 18.68 7.87 12.65
C ASN A 653 17.34 8.58 12.94
N VAL A 654 17.36 9.84 13.38
CA VAL A 654 16.14 10.61 13.67
C VAL A 654 15.79 11.57 12.52
N GLN A 655 16.77 12.00 11.73
CA GLN A 655 16.55 12.95 10.62
C GLN A 655 15.91 12.31 9.37
N TYR A 656 15.98 10.99 9.19
CA TYR A 656 15.46 10.32 7.99
C TYR A 656 13.98 9.89 8.07
N LEU A 657 13.35 10.00 9.25
CA LEU A 657 11.90 9.90 9.41
C LEU A 657 11.18 11.24 9.16
N ALA A 658 11.93 12.33 8.96
CA ALA A 658 11.41 13.68 8.82
C ALA A 658 11.08 14.09 7.38
N THR A 659 11.39 13.27 6.38
CA THR A 659 10.92 13.47 5.00
C THR A 659 9.60 12.73 4.80
N GLN A 660 8.49 13.46 4.97
CA GLN A 660 7.06 13.08 4.73
C GLN A 660 6.31 12.39 5.89
N PRO A 661 6.16 13.02 7.08
CA PRO A 661 5.47 12.43 8.23
C PRO A 661 4.00 12.01 7.95
N GLY A 662 3.27 12.72 7.08
CA GLY A 662 1.86 12.40 6.78
C GLY A 662 1.64 11.10 5.99
N ARG A 663 2.63 10.65 5.19
CA ARG A 663 2.50 9.46 4.32
C ARG A 663 2.59 8.16 5.11
N THR A 664 3.51 8.10 6.07
CA THR A 664 3.72 6.92 6.91
C THR A 664 2.58 6.71 7.90
N ILE A 665 1.98 7.79 8.43
CA ILE A 665 0.90 7.71 9.42
C ILE A 665 -0.35 7.02 8.83
N ARG A 666 -0.83 7.48 7.67
CA ARG A 666 -2.05 6.92 7.06
C ARG A 666 -1.89 5.48 6.59
N ALA A 667 -0.71 5.13 6.09
CA ALA A 667 -0.42 3.75 5.74
C ALA A 667 -0.47 2.83 6.97
N VAL A 668 0.06 3.29 8.11
CA VAL A 668 -0.03 2.56 9.38
C VAL A 668 -1.50 2.44 9.84
N GLU A 669 -2.30 3.48 9.71
CA GLU A 669 -3.75 3.44 10.01
C GLU A 669 -4.48 2.39 9.18
N ILE A 670 -4.21 2.32 7.87
CA ILE A 670 -4.82 1.33 6.97
C ILE A 670 -4.43 -0.10 7.40
N MET A 671 -3.15 -0.34 7.68
CA MET A 671 -2.71 -1.66 8.13
C MET A 671 -3.32 -2.03 9.48
N ASN A 672 -3.43 -1.08 10.41
CA ASN A 672 -4.12 -1.29 11.69
C ASN A 672 -5.61 -1.60 11.47
N ARG A 673 -6.27 -0.89 10.55
CA ARG A 673 -7.67 -1.13 10.22
C ARG A 673 -7.91 -2.52 9.64
N VAL A 674 -7.05 -2.96 8.72
CA VAL A 674 -7.13 -4.34 8.18
C VAL A 674 -6.89 -5.37 9.29
N ARG A 675 -5.92 -5.11 10.18
CA ARG A 675 -5.64 -5.98 11.33
C ARG A 675 -6.85 -6.10 12.24
N GLU A 676 -7.52 -4.99 12.58
CA GLU A 676 -8.74 -4.99 13.39
C GLU A 676 -9.83 -5.88 12.80
N LYS A 677 -10.03 -5.83 11.48
CA LYS A 677 -11.02 -6.68 10.79
C LYS A 677 -10.65 -8.16 10.87
N LEU A 678 -9.36 -8.48 10.74
CA LEU A 678 -8.83 -9.85 10.83
C LEU A 678 -8.79 -10.39 12.27
N THR A 679 -8.84 -9.52 13.28
CA THR A 679 -8.94 -9.93 14.69
C THR A 679 -10.36 -9.87 15.24
N GLY A 680 -11.30 -9.26 14.52
CA GLY A 680 -12.67 -9.07 14.98
C GLY A 680 -12.83 -7.91 15.96
N SER A 681 -11.88 -6.99 16.03
CA SER A 681 -11.91 -5.82 16.93
C SER A 681 -12.35 -4.53 16.22
N ASP A 682 -13.01 -4.67 15.06
CA ASP A 682 -13.33 -3.55 14.17
C ASP A 682 -14.67 -2.85 14.48
N PHE A 683 -15.55 -3.51 15.24
CA PHE A 683 -16.83 -2.98 15.72
C PHE A 683 -16.72 -2.43 17.15
N HIS A 684 -16.07 -3.19 18.04
CA HIS A 684 -15.85 -2.83 19.42
C HIS A 684 -14.34 -2.93 19.70
N ARG A 685 -13.71 -1.81 20.05
CA ARG A 685 -12.25 -1.76 20.30
C ARG A 685 -11.82 -2.60 21.51
N ASP A 686 -12.73 -2.78 22.47
CA ASP A 686 -12.43 -3.42 23.74
C ASP A 686 -12.72 -4.93 23.77
N GLN A 687 -13.50 -5.45 22.81
CA GLN A 687 -13.89 -6.87 22.77
C GLN A 687 -13.88 -7.42 21.35
N PRO A 688 -12.92 -8.31 21.01
CA PRO A 688 -12.92 -9.04 19.75
C PRO A 688 -14.16 -9.90 19.60
N VAL A 689 -14.86 -9.80 18.46
CA VAL A 689 -16.02 -10.64 18.15
C VAL A 689 -15.62 -11.92 17.43
N ASP A 690 -16.34 -13.01 17.70
CA ASP A 690 -16.20 -14.27 16.99
C ASP A 690 -16.66 -14.16 15.52
N ILE A 691 -16.30 -15.16 14.72
CA ILE A 691 -16.52 -15.15 13.27
C ILE A 691 -18.02 -15.09 12.92
N PRO A 692 -18.89 -15.98 13.42
CA PRO A 692 -20.34 -15.91 13.19
C PRO A 692 -20.93 -14.54 13.51
N THR A 693 -20.58 -13.97 14.68
CA THR A 693 -21.07 -12.65 15.08
C THR A 693 -20.58 -11.54 14.15
N GLN A 694 -19.30 -11.54 13.76
CA GLN A 694 -18.79 -10.54 12.81
C GLN A 694 -19.53 -10.61 11.47
N VAL A 695 -19.70 -11.82 10.92
CA VAL A 695 -20.40 -12.04 9.65
C VAL A 695 -21.85 -11.56 9.72
N GLU A 696 -22.53 -11.81 10.84
CA GLU A 696 -23.89 -11.33 11.08
C GLU A 696 -23.98 -9.80 11.09
N LEU A 697 -23.07 -9.13 11.80
CA LEU A 697 -23.01 -7.66 11.85
C LEU A 697 -22.75 -7.06 10.45
N LEU A 698 -21.85 -7.67 9.67
CA LEU A 698 -21.55 -7.23 8.31
C LEU A 698 -22.74 -7.40 7.36
N ILE A 699 -23.44 -8.53 7.43
CA ILE A 699 -24.66 -8.77 6.64
C ILE A 699 -25.75 -7.75 6.99
N LYS A 700 -25.93 -7.45 8.29
CA LYS A 700 -26.86 -6.40 8.75
C LYS A 700 -26.48 -5.03 8.20
N GLN A 701 -25.22 -4.63 8.26
CA GLN A 701 -24.75 -3.37 7.69
C GLN A 701 -24.97 -3.30 6.17
N ALA A 702 -24.67 -4.37 5.44
CA ALA A 702 -24.79 -4.43 3.97
C ALA A 702 -26.26 -4.44 3.48
N THR A 703 -27.20 -4.84 4.33
CA THR A 703 -28.63 -4.93 4.00
C THR A 703 -29.49 -3.83 4.62
N SER A 704 -28.91 -3.00 5.51
CA SER A 704 -29.59 -1.87 6.12
C SER A 704 -30.09 -0.88 5.08
N HIS A 705 -31.38 -0.57 5.12
CA HIS A 705 -31.98 0.44 4.26
C HIS A 705 -31.43 1.84 4.56
N GLU A 706 -31.07 2.13 5.81
CA GLU A 706 -30.47 3.41 6.22
C GLU A 706 -29.08 3.61 5.60
N ASN A 707 -28.29 2.55 5.49
CA ASN A 707 -26.97 2.62 4.84
C ASN A 707 -27.12 2.66 3.31
N LEU A 708 -28.01 1.84 2.75
CA LEU A 708 -28.21 1.76 1.30
C LEU A 708 -28.82 3.04 0.71
N CYS A 709 -29.70 3.73 1.42
CA CYS A 709 -30.35 4.94 0.91
C CYS A 709 -29.40 6.15 0.80
N GLN A 710 -28.29 6.14 1.55
CA GLN A 710 -27.23 7.16 1.48
C GLN A 710 -26.31 6.99 0.27
N SER A 711 -26.35 5.84 -0.39
CA SER A 711 -25.49 5.56 -1.54
C SER A 711 -25.86 6.44 -2.75
N TYR A 712 -24.86 6.91 -3.49
CA TYR A 712 -25.07 7.68 -4.72
C TYR A 712 -25.96 6.93 -5.72
N ILE A 713 -26.77 7.65 -6.51
CA ILE A 713 -27.77 7.05 -7.41
C ILE A 713 -27.17 6.06 -8.42
N GLY A 714 -25.97 6.33 -8.94
CA GLY A 714 -25.25 5.46 -9.86
C GLY A 714 -24.81 4.13 -9.21
N TRP A 715 -24.68 4.11 -7.89
CA TRP A 715 -24.44 2.89 -7.12
C TRP A 715 -25.64 1.93 -7.18
N CYS A 716 -26.83 2.39 -7.57
CA CYS A 716 -28.04 1.58 -7.76
C CYS A 716 -28.44 0.76 -6.51
N PRO A 717 -28.62 1.38 -5.33
CA PRO A 717 -28.96 0.66 -4.09
C PRO A 717 -30.33 -0.04 -4.15
N PHE A 718 -31.22 0.49 -4.98
CA PHE A 718 -32.55 -0.02 -5.28
C PHE A 718 -32.53 -1.13 -6.36
N TRP A 719 -31.41 -1.80 -6.64
CA TRP A 719 -31.44 -2.97 -7.53
C TRP A 719 -31.68 -4.22 -6.73
#